data_AF-A0A922F981-F1
#
_entry.id   AF-A0A922F981-F1
#
_cell.length_a   1.000
_cell.length_b   1.000
_cell.length_c   1.000
_cell.angle_alpha   90.00
_cell.angle_beta   90.00
_cell.angle_gamma   90.00
#
_symmetry.space_group_name_H-M   'P 1'
#
loop_
_entity.id
_entity.type
_entity.pdbx_description
1 polymer ?
#
loop_
_entity_poly.entity_id
_entity_poly.type
_entity_poly.pdbx_seq_one_letter_code
_entity_poly.pdbx_strand_id
1 'polypeptide(L)'
;MEDLLISRPGHMVMKRTLLLLIFLMWVPISVMERPGNASFSSSRPHVVNLGALFTLDSVIGRSARPAMVAAVNDVNSDSTVLPATKVNLVLRDTNCSGFLGTVEALQLMEQDVFAAIGPQSSGIAHTISHVANELHVPLLSFGATDPTLAALQYPYFVRTTQSDYFQMNAIADLVEYYGWREVIAIYVDDNYGRGGISGLGDALARKRAKISYKAPFPPGASKSAINDLLVEVNLMESRVYVVHVNPDSGLTIFSIAKSLGMMSSGYVWIATDWLPSLLDSSAAADPNTMNLLQGVIALRHHTPDNDLQKSFMSRLTSLKDKDSASFNSYALYAYDSVWLAARALDVYLKEGGKISFSNDPKLHDSSGSTLHLSSLRIFDGGQQFLQTILRMNFTGVSGQIQFGPDKNLVHPAYDVLNIGGSGSRRIGYWSNHSHLSIDSPEILYTRPPNSSTINQKLYSVIWPGETTAIPRGWVFPNNGKPLRIAVPNRVSYKEFVAKDNGPPGARGYCIDVFEAAINLLPYPVPHTYMLYGDGKRNPVYNNLVDAVSVDKFDAAVGDITIVTNRTKIVDFTQPYMESGLVVVAPVKELKSSPWSFLKPFTAPMWCVTGILFLFVGAVVWVLEHRINHEFRGPPSQQLMTILWLVCFNSLTY
;
A
#
# COMPACT_ATOMS: atom_id res chain seq x y z
N MET A 1 -31.52 53.68 27.83
CA MET A 1 -32.34 52.50 27.52
C MET A 1 -31.70 51.30 28.22
N GLU A 2 -31.81 51.17 29.55
CA GLU A 2 -33.00 51.24 30.46
C GLU A 2 -33.82 49.94 30.46
N ASP A 3 -34.30 49.42 31.61
CA ASP A 3 -33.78 49.55 32.98
C ASP A 3 -34.45 48.57 33.97
N LEU A 4 -33.75 48.29 35.10
CA LEU A 4 -34.29 47.82 36.41
C LEU A 4 -35.23 46.57 36.38
N LEU A 5 -35.87 46.02 37.44
CA LEU A 5 -36.17 46.28 38.88
C LEU A 5 -36.15 44.89 39.62
N ILE A 6 -36.08 44.66 40.95
CA ILE A 6 -35.66 45.42 42.15
C ILE A 6 -35.24 44.43 43.28
N SER A 7 -34.01 44.58 43.80
CA SER A 7 -33.64 44.78 45.22
C SER A 7 -34.02 43.79 46.38
N ARG A 8 -33.27 43.93 47.49
CA ARG A 8 -33.35 43.23 48.81
C ARG A 8 -34.34 43.99 49.76
N PRO A 9 -34.33 43.91 51.13
CA PRO A 9 -33.67 43.01 52.11
C PRO A 9 -34.56 42.50 53.29
N GLY A 10 -33.96 41.77 54.24
CA GLY A 10 -34.54 41.49 55.57
C GLY A 10 -33.49 41.03 56.58
N HIS A 11 -33.50 41.56 57.82
CA HIS A 11 -32.45 41.35 58.82
C HIS A 11 -33.02 41.37 60.25
N MET A 12 -32.84 40.31 61.05
CA MET A 12 -32.89 40.26 62.53
C MET A 12 -32.37 38.89 63.01
N VAL A 13 -31.27 38.75 63.77
CA VAL A 13 -31.01 39.06 65.20
C VAL A 13 -31.29 37.88 66.17
N MET A 14 -30.24 37.05 66.34
CA MET A 14 -29.60 36.72 67.64
C MET A 14 -30.41 36.11 68.81
N LYS A 15 -30.13 34.83 69.17
CA LYS A 15 -29.47 34.45 70.46
C LYS A 15 -29.37 32.91 70.71
N ARG A 16 -28.35 32.55 71.51
CA ARG A 16 -28.01 31.26 72.19
C ARG A 16 -27.04 30.33 71.42
N THR A 17 -25.72 30.32 71.68
CA THR A 17 -24.93 29.94 72.90
C THR A 17 -25.02 28.46 73.30
N LEU A 18 -23.98 27.66 73.00
CA LEU A 18 -22.95 27.17 73.94
C LEU A 18 -21.88 26.32 73.18
N LEU A 19 -20.78 25.94 73.85
CA LEU A 19 -19.76 24.93 73.46
C LEU A 19 -18.82 25.26 72.28
N LEU A 20 -17.81 26.08 72.58
CA LEU A 20 -16.47 26.04 71.95
C LEU A 20 -15.46 26.59 72.98
N LEU A 21 -14.19 26.17 72.92
CA LEU A 21 -13.19 26.19 74.03
C LEU A 21 -13.58 25.15 75.13
N ILE A 22 -12.66 24.46 75.83
CA ILE A 22 -11.19 24.54 76.00
C ILE A 22 -10.68 23.07 75.81
N PHE A 23 -9.57 22.75 75.15
CA PHE A 23 -8.20 22.86 75.70
C PHE A 23 -7.13 22.75 74.60
N LEU A 24 -6.11 23.60 74.69
CA LEU A 24 -4.86 23.53 73.91
C LEU A 24 -3.73 23.30 74.92
N MET A 25 -2.76 22.45 74.58
CA MET A 25 -1.73 21.89 75.47
C MET A 25 -2.22 20.92 76.56
N TRP A 26 -1.84 19.64 76.43
CA TRP A 26 -1.24 18.89 77.54
C TRP A 26 -0.33 17.80 76.96
N VAL A 27 0.86 17.65 77.54
CA VAL A 27 1.87 16.64 77.18
C VAL A 27 1.97 15.62 78.30
N PRO A 28 2.00 14.32 77.98
CA PRO A 28 2.71 13.34 78.80
C PRO A 28 3.91 12.73 78.05
N ILE A 29 4.90 12.25 78.81
CA ILE A 29 6.17 11.68 78.32
C ILE A 29 6.19 10.17 78.55
N SER A 30 6.29 9.37 77.48
CA SER A 30 6.64 7.93 77.48
C SER A 30 6.61 7.40 76.03
N VAL A 31 7.51 6.56 75.50
CA VAL A 31 8.71 5.89 76.05
C VAL A 31 9.87 6.09 75.06
N MET A 32 11.11 6.15 75.55
CA MET A 32 12.31 6.14 74.70
C MET A 32 12.74 4.70 74.38
N GLU A 33 12.15 4.12 73.33
CA GLU A 33 12.76 2.97 72.64
C GLU A 33 13.73 3.42 71.55
N ARG A 34 14.69 2.56 71.22
CA ARG A 34 15.84 2.90 70.38
C ARG A 34 15.42 3.14 68.92
N PRO A 35 16.20 3.91 68.13
CA PRO A 35 16.16 3.82 66.69
C PRO A 35 16.67 2.42 66.30
N GLY A 36 15.77 1.44 66.28
CA GLY A 36 16.01 0.19 65.60
C GLY A 36 16.22 0.50 64.13
N ASN A 37 17.41 0.20 63.61
CA ASN A 37 17.66 0.19 62.17
C ASN A 37 16.82 -0.93 61.56
N ALA A 38 15.54 -0.65 61.31
CA ALA A 38 14.73 -1.32 60.34
C ALA A 38 15.29 -0.98 58.95
N SER A 39 16.47 -1.49 58.65
CA SER A 39 16.93 -1.65 57.28
C SER A 39 15.83 -2.41 56.57
N PHE A 40 15.15 -1.76 55.63
CA PHE A 40 14.21 -2.40 54.72
C PHE A 40 15.01 -3.30 53.77
N SER A 41 15.47 -4.42 54.32
CA SER A 41 16.01 -5.55 53.60
C SER A 41 14.86 -6.19 52.83
N SER A 42 14.51 -5.56 51.72
CA SER A 42 13.87 -6.25 50.61
C SER A 42 14.88 -7.29 50.14
N SER A 43 14.80 -8.49 50.70
CA SER A 43 15.71 -9.59 50.39
C SER A 43 15.48 -9.99 48.94
N ARG A 44 16.31 -9.43 48.05
CA ARG A 44 16.30 -9.77 46.63
C ARG A 44 16.38 -11.30 46.49
N PRO A 45 15.49 -11.92 45.71
CA PRO A 45 15.49 -13.38 45.56
C PRO A 45 16.83 -13.84 44.98
N HIS A 46 17.44 -14.87 45.57
CA HIS A 46 18.77 -15.33 45.14
C HIS A 46 18.76 -15.99 43.76
N VAL A 47 17.63 -16.56 43.35
CA VAL A 47 17.41 -17.14 42.01
C VAL A 47 16.03 -16.70 41.52
N VAL A 48 15.91 -16.41 40.23
CA VAL A 48 14.65 -16.09 39.53
C VAL A 48 14.56 -16.88 38.22
N ASN A 49 13.38 -17.40 37.91
CA ASN A 49 13.17 -18.20 36.69
C ASN A 49 12.76 -17.29 35.52
N LEU A 50 13.58 -17.27 34.47
CA LEU A 50 13.27 -16.71 33.16
C LEU A 50 12.84 -17.86 32.25
N GLY A 51 11.63 -17.81 31.73
CA GLY A 51 11.14 -18.82 30.80
C GLY A 51 11.57 -18.54 29.36
N ALA A 52 11.81 -19.58 28.57
CA ALA A 52 12.04 -19.48 27.13
C ALA A 52 11.40 -20.66 26.39
N LEU A 53 10.61 -20.37 25.36
CA LEU A 53 9.78 -21.34 24.64
C LEU A 53 9.84 -21.08 23.13
N PHE A 54 10.40 -22.00 22.35
CA PHE A 54 10.43 -21.94 20.88
C PHE A 54 10.86 -23.29 20.30
N THR A 55 10.80 -23.49 18.97
CA THR A 55 11.29 -24.74 18.38
C THR A 55 12.80 -24.71 18.38
N LEU A 56 13.45 -25.50 19.23
CA LEU A 56 14.91 -25.47 19.37
C LEU A 56 15.57 -25.97 18.08
N ASP A 57 15.05 -27.05 17.49
CA ASP A 57 15.52 -27.59 16.22
C ASP A 57 14.86 -26.94 15.00
N SER A 58 15.10 -25.64 14.80
CA SER A 58 14.66 -24.91 13.61
C SER A 58 15.72 -23.91 13.14
N VAL A 59 15.60 -23.40 11.90
CA VAL A 59 16.53 -22.41 11.29
C VAL A 59 16.76 -21.19 12.20
N ILE A 60 15.71 -20.73 12.88
CA ILE A 60 15.76 -19.61 13.83
C ILE A 60 16.16 -20.11 15.22
N GLY A 61 15.58 -21.23 15.70
CA GLY A 61 15.86 -21.78 17.03
C GLY A 61 17.31 -22.18 17.27
N ARG A 62 17.97 -22.78 16.28
CA ARG A 62 19.41 -23.11 16.33
C ARG A 62 20.27 -21.86 16.49
N SER A 63 19.88 -20.74 15.88
CA SER A 63 20.57 -19.45 16.07
C SER A 63 20.21 -18.77 17.41
N ALA A 64 18.95 -18.85 17.84
CA ALA A 64 18.46 -18.19 19.04
C ALA A 64 18.91 -18.86 20.35
N ARG A 65 18.94 -20.20 20.42
CA ARG A 65 19.25 -20.96 21.65
C ARG A 65 20.64 -20.66 22.21
N PRO A 66 21.75 -20.71 21.43
CA PRO A 66 23.07 -20.35 21.95
C PRO A 66 23.16 -18.87 22.36
N ALA A 67 22.45 -17.98 21.67
CA ALA A 67 22.40 -16.56 21.98
C ALA A 67 21.71 -16.27 23.33
N MET A 68 20.57 -16.92 23.62
CA MET A 68 19.91 -16.79 24.93
C MET A 68 20.78 -17.35 26.06
N VAL A 69 21.42 -18.50 25.86
CA VAL A 69 22.32 -19.10 26.86
C VAL A 69 23.53 -18.19 27.13
N ALA A 70 24.12 -17.59 26.07
CA ALA A 70 25.16 -16.59 26.23
C ALA A 70 24.67 -15.36 27.01
N ALA A 71 23.49 -14.82 26.68
CA ALA A 71 22.92 -13.66 27.37
C ALA A 71 22.68 -13.91 28.87
N VAL A 72 22.16 -15.08 29.25
CA VAL A 72 21.95 -15.44 30.66
C VAL A 72 23.28 -15.63 31.40
N ASN A 73 24.30 -16.19 30.75
CA ASN A 73 25.64 -16.28 31.33
C ASN A 73 26.29 -14.90 31.52
N ASP A 74 26.11 -13.98 30.56
CA ASP A 74 26.63 -12.61 30.63
C ASP A 74 25.92 -11.82 31.75
N VAL A 75 24.58 -11.85 31.80
CA VAL A 75 23.78 -11.22 32.86
C VAL A 75 24.17 -11.74 34.25
N ASN A 76 24.37 -13.05 34.41
CA ASN A 76 24.82 -13.65 35.68
C ASN A 76 26.28 -13.34 36.05
N SER A 77 27.05 -12.75 35.12
CA SER A 77 28.45 -12.33 35.32
C SER A 77 28.61 -10.81 35.49
N ASP A 78 27.64 -10.01 35.04
CA ASP A 78 27.64 -8.55 35.12
C ASP A 78 27.21 -8.07 36.52
N SER A 79 28.18 -7.74 37.35
CA SER A 79 27.96 -7.18 38.70
C SER A 79 27.15 -5.87 38.76
N THR A 80 26.85 -5.22 37.63
CA THR A 80 26.02 -3.99 37.59
C THR A 80 24.53 -4.27 37.48
N VAL A 81 24.13 -5.46 37.03
CA VAL A 81 22.74 -5.88 36.82
C VAL A 81 22.43 -7.08 37.73
N LEU A 82 21.33 -7.00 38.50
CA LEU A 82 20.90 -8.07 39.42
C LEU A 82 22.00 -8.60 40.40
N PRO A 83 22.86 -7.76 41.03
CA PRO A 83 24.07 -8.19 41.77
C PRO A 83 23.91 -9.17 42.96
N ALA A 84 22.68 -9.55 43.33
CA ALA A 84 22.38 -10.52 44.39
C ALA A 84 21.39 -11.63 43.95
N THR A 85 21.07 -11.68 42.65
CA THR A 85 19.96 -12.44 42.06
C THR A 85 20.42 -13.11 40.77
N LYS A 86 20.48 -14.44 40.75
CA LYS A 86 20.83 -15.18 39.53
C LYS A 86 19.60 -15.46 38.67
N VAL A 87 19.72 -15.27 37.37
CA VAL A 87 18.71 -15.67 36.38
C VAL A 87 18.93 -17.14 36.01
N ASN A 88 17.92 -17.97 36.28
CA ASN A 88 17.85 -19.35 35.83
C ASN A 88 17.01 -19.42 34.53
N LEU A 89 17.49 -20.13 33.51
CA LEU A 89 16.81 -20.21 32.21
C LEU A 89 16.05 -21.54 32.06
N VAL A 90 14.73 -21.47 32.04
CA VAL A 90 13.86 -22.63 31.82
C VAL A 90 13.52 -22.71 30.33
N LEU A 91 14.23 -23.56 29.58
CA LEU A 91 14.00 -23.80 28.15
C LEU A 91 12.97 -24.92 27.93
N ARG A 92 11.99 -24.67 27.05
CA ARG A 92 11.03 -25.67 26.52
C ARG A 92 11.01 -25.64 24.98
N ASP A 93 10.88 -26.82 24.37
CA ASP A 93 10.89 -26.98 22.91
C ASP A 93 9.48 -27.12 22.35
N THR A 94 9.08 -26.25 21.42
CA THR A 94 7.75 -26.32 20.79
C THR A 94 7.66 -27.34 19.66
N ASN A 95 8.76 -27.95 19.23
CA ASN A 95 8.82 -29.03 18.23
C ASN A 95 7.97 -28.76 16.96
N CYS A 96 8.01 -27.52 16.45
CA CYS A 96 7.21 -26.99 15.34
C CYS A 96 5.69 -27.27 15.38
N SER A 97 5.12 -27.58 16.55
CA SER A 97 3.71 -27.94 16.71
C SER A 97 2.96 -26.90 17.53
N GLY A 98 1.89 -26.35 16.95
CA GLY A 98 1.00 -25.41 17.65
C GLY A 98 0.37 -26.00 18.92
N PHE A 99 0.07 -27.30 18.89
CA PHE A 99 -0.49 -28.02 20.04
C PHE A 99 0.56 -28.30 21.12
N LEU A 100 1.70 -28.92 20.76
CA LEU A 100 2.75 -29.23 21.74
C LEU A 100 3.32 -27.95 22.35
N GLY A 101 3.56 -26.91 21.53
CA GLY A 101 4.01 -25.62 22.02
C GLY A 101 3.03 -24.90 22.95
N THR A 102 1.73 -25.22 22.88
CA THR A 102 0.75 -24.74 23.87
C THR A 102 0.85 -25.52 25.18
N VAL A 103 1.02 -26.84 25.12
CA VAL A 103 1.20 -27.68 26.32
C VAL A 103 2.51 -27.34 27.06
N GLU A 104 3.60 -27.17 26.31
CA GLU A 104 4.91 -26.76 26.85
C GLU A 104 4.90 -25.32 27.38
N ALA A 105 4.02 -24.45 26.90
CA ALA A 105 3.82 -23.12 27.48
C ALA A 105 3.15 -23.18 28.87
N LEU A 106 2.15 -24.05 29.05
CA LEU A 106 1.52 -24.26 30.37
C LEU A 106 2.58 -24.77 31.36
N GLN A 107 3.31 -25.83 31.00
CA GLN A 107 4.38 -26.39 31.83
C GLN A 107 5.59 -25.46 32.06
N LEU A 108 5.70 -24.35 31.29
CA LEU A 108 6.66 -23.29 31.53
C LEU A 108 6.14 -22.28 32.56
N MET A 109 4.85 -21.91 32.48
CA MET A 109 4.22 -20.99 33.41
C MET A 109 4.06 -21.58 34.82
N GLU A 110 3.95 -22.91 34.95
CA GLU A 110 4.02 -23.64 36.23
C GLU A 110 5.32 -23.43 37.02
N GLN A 111 6.37 -22.87 36.41
CA GLN A 111 7.69 -22.71 37.04
C GLN A 111 7.91 -21.34 37.70
N ASP A 112 6.83 -20.61 38.05
CA ASP A 112 6.85 -19.26 38.67
C ASP A 112 7.85 -18.32 37.93
N VAL A 113 7.69 -18.21 36.61
CA VAL A 113 8.56 -17.39 35.73
C VAL A 113 8.19 -15.91 35.78
N PHE A 114 9.19 -15.02 35.92
CA PHE A 114 8.93 -13.57 35.95
C PHE A 114 8.69 -12.96 34.56
N ALA A 115 9.16 -13.64 33.51
CA ALA A 115 8.93 -13.34 32.10
C ALA A 115 9.05 -14.64 31.28
N ALA A 116 8.42 -14.67 30.12
CA ALA A 116 8.63 -15.71 29.11
C ALA A 116 9.17 -15.09 27.82
N ILE A 117 10.23 -15.67 27.24
CA ILE A 117 10.82 -15.24 25.97
C ILE A 117 10.39 -16.18 24.84
N GLY A 118 9.91 -15.60 23.75
CA GLY A 118 9.24 -16.31 22.66
C GLY A 118 7.71 -16.07 22.65
N PRO A 119 6.94 -16.89 21.93
CA PRO A 119 7.39 -17.98 21.09
C PRO A 119 7.84 -17.47 19.71
N GLN A 120 8.59 -18.30 18.99
CA GLN A 120 9.00 -18.00 17.62
C GLN A 120 7.82 -18.05 16.64
N SER A 121 6.91 -19.03 16.78
CA SER A 121 5.74 -19.14 15.90
C SER A 121 4.61 -18.22 16.34
N SER A 122 4.13 -17.36 15.44
CA SER A 122 2.94 -16.52 15.66
C SER A 122 1.70 -17.33 16.00
N GLY A 123 1.53 -18.52 15.42
CA GLY A 123 0.41 -19.42 15.75
C GLY A 123 0.42 -19.89 17.20
N ILE A 124 1.62 -20.15 17.77
CA ILE A 124 1.76 -20.44 19.21
C ILE A 124 1.55 -19.15 20.01
N ALA A 125 2.08 -18.02 19.55
CA ALA A 125 1.97 -16.74 20.25
C ALA A 125 0.51 -16.34 20.50
N HIS A 126 -0.39 -16.53 19.53
CA HIS A 126 -1.81 -16.24 19.71
C HIS A 126 -2.42 -17.02 20.88
N THR A 127 -2.20 -18.34 20.90
CA THR A 127 -2.75 -19.22 21.93
C THR A 127 -2.18 -18.88 23.30
N ILE A 128 -0.86 -18.76 23.42
CA ILE A 128 -0.21 -18.61 24.72
C ILE A 128 -0.24 -17.18 25.26
N SER A 129 -0.51 -16.18 24.40
CA SER A 129 -0.75 -14.81 24.87
C SER A 129 -2.05 -14.70 25.69
N HIS A 130 -3.02 -15.60 25.50
CA HIS A 130 -4.18 -15.69 26.41
C HIS A 130 -3.77 -16.20 27.80
N VAL A 131 -2.83 -17.16 27.89
CA VAL A 131 -2.29 -17.65 29.17
C VAL A 131 -1.46 -16.56 29.85
N ALA A 132 -0.58 -15.89 29.09
CA ALA A 132 0.24 -14.78 29.59
C ALA A 132 -0.62 -13.60 30.10
N ASN A 133 -1.75 -13.32 29.45
CA ASN A 133 -2.72 -12.33 29.93
C ASN A 133 -3.34 -12.73 31.28
N GLU A 134 -3.81 -13.97 31.45
CA GLU A 134 -4.49 -14.41 32.67
C GLU A 134 -3.54 -14.48 33.88
N LEU A 135 -2.30 -14.93 33.64
CA LEU A 135 -1.25 -15.05 34.67
C LEU A 135 -0.45 -13.75 34.88
N HIS A 136 -0.75 -12.69 34.12
CA HIS A 136 -0.02 -11.41 34.11
C HIS A 136 1.50 -11.52 33.84
N VAL A 137 1.98 -12.57 33.18
CA VAL A 137 3.41 -12.78 32.87
C VAL A 137 3.77 -12.09 31.54
N PRO A 138 4.72 -11.14 31.49
CA PRO A 138 5.14 -10.53 30.24
C PRO A 138 5.76 -11.55 29.27
N LEU A 139 5.26 -11.56 28.03
CA LEU A 139 5.64 -12.46 26.96
C LEU A 139 6.42 -11.68 25.88
N LEU A 140 7.74 -11.88 25.86
CA LEU A 140 8.70 -11.15 25.05
C LEU A 140 9.06 -11.95 23.78
N SER A 141 8.30 -11.77 22.71
CA SER A 141 8.54 -12.53 21.48
C SER A 141 9.57 -11.88 20.57
N PHE A 142 10.70 -12.56 20.43
CA PHE A 142 11.76 -12.25 19.47
C PHE A 142 11.45 -12.74 18.04
N GLY A 143 10.34 -13.47 17.82
CA GLY A 143 10.09 -14.19 16.56
C GLY A 143 8.67 -14.13 15.99
N ALA A 144 7.65 -13.79 16.78
CA ALA A 144 6.26 -13.73 16.33
C ALA A 144 5.94 -12.37 15.69
N THR A 145 6.25 -12.27 14.39
CA THR A 145 6.18 -11.05 13.57
C THR A 145 4.76 -10.63 13.16
N ASP A 146 3.78 -11.55 13.22
CA ASP A 146 2.39 -11.40 12.76
C ASP A 146 1.73 -10.10 13.27
N PRO A 147 1.14 -9.26 12.39
CA PRO A 147 0.51 -7.99 12.79
C PRO A 147 -0.70 -8.14 13.72
N THR A 148 -1.39 -9.29 13.68
CA THR A 148 -2.64 -9.53 14.40
C THR A 148 -2.44 -9.88 15.87
N LEU A 149 -1.19 -10.13 16.29
CA LEU A 149 -0.76 -10.09 17.69
C LEU A 149 -0.69 -8.63 18.17
N ALA A 150 -1.87 -8.05 18.40
CA ALA A 150 -2.08 -6.65 18.71
C ALA A 150 -2.15 -6.38 20.22
N ALA A 151 -1.47 -5.31 20.67
CA ALA A 151 -1.32 -4.93 22.08
C ALA A 151 -2.62 -4.63 22.85
N LEU A 152 -3.75 -4.45 22.14
CA LEU A 152 -5.10 -4.28 22.70
C LEU A 152 -5.76 -5.60 23.10
N GLN A 153 -5.55 -6.67 22.33
CA GLN A 153 -6.06 -8.02 22.62
C GLN A 153 -5.11 -8.79 23.53
N TYR A 154 -3.81 -8.51 23.42
CA TYR A 154 -2.74 -9.18 24.14
C TYR A 154 -1.94 -8.18 24.98
N PRO A 155 -2.51 -7.66 26.10
CA PRO A 155 -1.84 -6.69 26.94
C PRO A 155 -0.43 -7.11 27.41
N TYR A 156 -0.17 -8.40 27.66
CA TYR A 156 1.12 -8.88 28.15
C TYR A 156 2.12 -9.29 27.05
N PHE A 157 1.72 -9.27 25.79
CA PHE A 157 2.60 -9.52 24.65
C PHE A 157 3.40 -8.25 24.30
N VAL A 158 4.72 -8.40 24.13
CA VAL A 158 5.64 -7.36 23.66
C VAL A 158 6.52 -7.96 22.57
N ARG A 159 6.60 -7.30 21.41
CA ARG A 159 7.37 -7.81 20.26
C ARG A 159 8.78 -7.24 20.31
N THR A 160 9.75 -8.07 20.69
CA THR A 160 11.18 -7.72 20.78
C THR A 160 11.91 -7.92 19.44
N THR A 161 11.16 -7.88 18.34
CA THR A 161 11.60 -7.93 16.94
C THR A 161 10.69 -7.04 16.10
N GLN A 162 10.91 -6.95 14.79
CA GLN A 162 10.05 -6.18 13.89
C GLN A 162 8.73 -6.90 13.62
N SER A 163 7.66 -6.16 13.33
CA SER A 163 6.39 -6.75 12.86
C SER A 163 6.34 -6.78 11.34
N ASP A 164 5.73 -7.84 10.79
CA ASP A 164 5.44 -7.98 9.37
C ASP A 164 4.62 -6.82 8.80
N TYR A 165 3.89 -6.06 9.63
CA TYR A 165 3.24 -4.84 9.20
C TYR A 165 4.25 -3.92 8.48
N PHE A 166 5.45 -3.75 9.04
CA PHE A 166 6.50 -2.93 8.44
C PHE A 166 7.18 -3.63 7.25
N GLN A 167 7.42 -4.94 7.32
CA GLN A 167 7.92 -5.74 6.19
C GLN A 167 7.01 -5.60 4.94
N MET A 168 5.69 -5.66 5.13
CA MET A 168 4.73 -5.58 4.03
C MET A 168 4.55 -4.15 3.49
N ASN A 169 4.78 -3.12 4.32
CA ASN A 169 4.93 -1.75 3.82
C ASN A 169 6.21 -1.62 2.96
N ALA A 170 7.33 -2.24 3.36
CA ALA A 170 8.56 -2.26 2.55
C ALA A 170 8.36 -2.96 1.20
N ILE A 171 7.62 -4.07 1.15
CA ILE A 171 7.26 -4.74 -0.12
C ILE A 171 6.35 -3.85 -0.98
N ALA A 172 5.36 -3.17 -0.40
CA ALA A 172 4.50 -2.26 -1.16
C ALA A 172 5.26 -1.04 -1.71
N ASP A 173 6.27 -0.53 -0.99
CA ASP A 173 7.18 0.51 -1.48
C ASP A 173 8.07 0.00 -2.62
N LEU A 174 8.61 -1.23 -2.54
CA LEU A 174 9.35 -1.85 -3.65
C LEU A 174 8.47 -2.02 -4.90
N VAL A 175 7.20 -2.42 -4.71
CA VAL A 175 6.22 -2.57 -5.81
C VAL A 175 5.92 -1.23 -6.47
N GLU A 176 5.74 -0.15 -5.69
CA GLU A 176 5.56 1.20 -6.23
C GLU A 176 6.82 1.72 -6.93
N TYR A 177 8.00 1.52 -6.34
CA TYR A 177 9.29 2.00 -6.85
C TYR A 177 9.65 1.41 -8.22
N TYR A 178 9.38 0.11 -8.44
CA TYR A 178 9.54 -0.52 -9.76
C TYR A 178 8.31 -0.38 -10.68
N GLY A 179 7.27 0.34 -10.24
CA GLY A 179 6.10 0.69 -11.06
C GLY A 179 5.08 -0.42 -11.28
N TRP A 180 5.21 -1.55 -10.59
CA TRP A 180 4.27 -2.67 -10.72
C TRP A 180 2.93 -2.37 -10.01
N ARG A 181 1.86 -3.05 -10.45
CA ARG A 181 0.48 -2.80 -9.97
C ARG A 181 -0.22 -4.02 -9.39
N GLU A 182 0.21 -5.22 -9.79
CA GLU A 182 -0.44 -6.47 -9.39
C GLU A 182 0.62 -7.49 -8.96
N VAL A 183 0.45 -8.09 -7.79
CA VAL A 183 1.34 -9.14 -7.27
C VAL A 183 0.57 -10.41 -6.92
N ILE A 184 1.25 -11.54 -6.97
CA ILE A 184 0.76 -12.82 -6.48
C ILE A 184 1.41 -13.09 -5.12
N ALA A 185 0.60 -13.36 -4.10
CA ALA A 185 1.08 -13.65 -2.75
C ALA A 185 1.05 -15.17 -2.51
N ILE A 186 2.23 -15.79 -2.44
CA ILE A 186 2.42 -17.21 -2.08
C ILE A 186 2.73 -17.26 -0.58
N TYR A 187 1.92 -17.97 0.20
CA TYR A 187 2.05 -17.99 1.66
C TYR A 187 1.61 -19.31 2.30
N VAL A 188 2.13 -19.55 3.50
CA VAL A 188 1.70 -20.65 4.36
C VAL A 188 0.40 -20.29 5.08
N ASP A 189 -0.62 -21.15 5.03
CA ASP A 189 -1.96 -20.84 5.55
C ASP A 189 -2.08 -21.07 7.06
N ASP A 190 -1.22 -20.38 7.83
CA ASP A 190 -1.29 -20.23 9.27
C ASP A 190 -1.59 -18.77 9.67
N ASN A 191 -1.48 -18.44 10.96
CA ASN A 191 -1.66 -17.07 11.45
C ASN A 191 -0.65 -16.10 10.81
N TYR A 192 0.64 -16.43 10.85
CA TYR A 192 1.73 -15.62 10.30
C TYR A 192 1.48 -15.28 8.83
N GLY A 193 1.27 -16.30 7.99
CA GLY A 193 1.06 -16.07 6.56
C GLY A 193 -0.22 -15.28 6.26
N ARG A 194 -1.35 -15.58 6.93
CA ARG A 194 -2.60 -14.81 6.73
C ARG A 194 -2.49 -13.37 7.23
N GLY A 195 -1.86 -13.15 8.38
CA GLY A 195 -1.66 -11.83 8.98
C GLY A 195 -0.80 -10.93 8.09
N GLY A 196 0.35 -11.44 7.63
CA GLY A 196 1.22 -10.74 6.69
C GLY A 196 0.55 -10.46 5.35
N ILE A 197 -0.12 -11.45 4.74
CA ILE A 197 -0.82 -11.26 3.46
C ILE A 197 -2.09 -10.40 3.57
N SER A 198 -2.63 -10.19 4.79
CA SER A 198 -3.60 -9.12 5.02
C SER A 198 -2.93 -7.74 5.02
N GLY A 199 -1.86 -7.57 5.81
CA GLY A 199 -1.11 -6.30 5.86
C GLY A 199 -0.51 -5.89 4.52
N LEU A 200 -0.13 -6.84 3.67
CA LEU A 200 0.32 -6.60 2.29
C LEU A 200 -0.82 -6.05 1.41
N GLY A 201 -2.05 -6.54 1.58
CA GLY A 201 -3.22 -6.00 0.89
C GLY A 201 -3.44 -4.53 1.23
N ASP A 202 -3.43 -4.20 2.52
CA ASP A 202 -3.62 -2.83 3.02
C ASP A 202 -2.46 -1.89 2.66
N ALA A 203 -1.24 -2.41 2.50
CA ALA A 203 -0.08 -1.66 2.03
C ALA A 203 -0.13 -1.37 0.53
N LEU A 204 -0.43 -2.38 -0.29
CA LEU A 204 -0.54 -2.22 -1.74
C LEU A 204 -1.72 -1.31 -2.13
N ALA A 205 -2.87 -1.44 -1.46
CA ALA A 205 -4.04 -0.60 -1.71
C ALA A 205 -3.73 0.89 -1.56
N ARG A 206 -2.95 1.27 -0.53
CA ARG A 206 -2.48 2.64 -0.31
C ARG A 206 -1.59 3.17 -1.45
N LYS A 207 -0.90 2.30 -2.19
CA LYS A 207 -0.05 2.65 -3.35
C LYS A 207 -0.73 2.47 -4.71
N ARG A 208 -2.05 2.24 -4.72
CA ARG A 208 -2.83 1.91 -5.94
C ARG A 208 -2.24 0.69 -6.66
N ALA A 209 -1.92 -0.34 -5.88
CA ALA A 209 -1.58 -1.68 -6.32
C ALA A 209 -2.50 -2.69 -5.60
N LYS A 210 -2.51 -3.95 -6.03
CA LYS A 210 -3.32 -5.00 -5.41
C LYS A 210 -2.61 -6.35 -5.42
N ILE A 211 -3.06 -7.24 -4.54
CA ILE A 211 -2.79 -8.68 -4.68
C ILE A 211 -3.82 -9.20 -5.69
N SER A 212 -3.38 -9.70 -6.84
CA SER A 212 -4.26 -10.23 -7.89
C SER A 212 -4.63 -11.70 -7.66
N TYR A 213 -3.73 -12.47 -7.02
CA TYR A 213 -4.04 -13.81 -6.53
C TYR A 213 -3.37 -14.09 -5.18
N LYS A 214 -4.13 -14.73 -4.28
CA LYS A 214 -3.66 -15.23 -2.98
C LYS A 214 -3.52 -16.74 -3.11
N ALA A 215 -2.30 -17.24 -2.96
CA ALA A 215 -1.89 -18.62 -3.16
C ALA A 215 -1.47 -19.27 -1.83
N PRO A 216 -2.44 -19.70 -1.00
CA PRO A 216 -2.18 -20.43 0.24
C PRO A 216 -1.69 -21.86 -0.02
N PHE A 217 -0.84 -22.38 0.86
CA PHE A 217 -0.64 -23.81 1.06
C PHE A 217 -0.60 -24.16 2.57
N PRO A 218 -1.10 -25.33 3.00
CA PRO A 218 -1.12 -25.68 4.42
C PRO A 218 0.30 -25.89 4.98
N PRO A 219 0.54 -25.63 6.28
CA PRO A 219 1.79 -26.02 6.95
C PRO A 219 2.12 -27.50 6.69
N GLY A 220 3.34 -27.79 6.26
CA GLY A 220 3.77 -29.15 5.93
C GLY A 220 3.26 -29.70 4.58
N ALA A 221 2.79 -28.84 3.67
CA ALA A 221 2.37 -29.24 2.32
C ALA A 221 3.41 -30.09 1.57
N SER A 222 2.94 -31.07 0.80
CA SER A 222 3.81 -31.91 -0.03
C SER A 222 4.43 -31.13 -1.20
N LYS A 223 5.54 -31.63 -1.73
CA LYS A 223 6.16 -31.08 -2.96
C LYS A 223 5.20 -31.09 -4.15
N SER A 224 4.25 -32.03 -4.22
CA SER A 224 3.21 -32.04 -5.26
C SER A 224 2.22 -30.89 -5.08
N ALA A 225 1.70 -30.66 -3.87
CA ALA A 225 0.78 -29.54 -3.62
C ALA A 225 1.42 -28.18 -3.92
N ILE A 226 2.71 -28.00 -3.59
CA ILE A 226 3.47 -26.79 -3.93
C ILE A 226 3.69 -26.68 -5.45
N ASN A 227 3.92 -27.79 -6.15
CA ASN A 227 4.02 -27.82 -7.61
C ASN A 227 2.71 -27.41 -8.28
N ASP A 228 1.59 -27.98 -7.84
CA ASP A 228 0.30 -27.77 -8.49
C ASP A 228 -0.17 -26.31 -8.27
N LEU A 229 0.11 -25.74 -7.10
CA LEU A 229 -0.04 -24.31 -6.81
C LEU A 229 0.87 -23.44 -7.70
N LEU A 230 2.14 -23.83 -7.89
CA LEU A 230 3.07 -23.09 -8.75
C LEU A 230 2.68 -23.14 -10.25
N VAL A 231 2.09 -24.24 -10.70
CA VAL A 231 1.49 -24.35 -12.04
C VAL A 231 0.30 -23.40 -12.17
N GLU A 232 -0.62 -23.36 -11.19
CA GLU A 232 -1.76 -22.45 -11.19
C GLU A 232 -1.32 -20.98 -11.27
N VAL A 233 -0.41 -20.53 -10.40
CA VAL A 233 0.02 -19.11 -10.38
C VAL A 233 0.90 -18.71 -11.57
N ASN A 234 1.36 -19.66 -12.37
CA ASN A 234 2.02 -19.39 -13.65
C ASN A 234 1.01 -19.17 -14.80
N LEU A 235 -0.25 -19.56 -14.64
CA LEU A 235 -1.31 -19.28 -15.63
C LEU A 235 -1.92 -17.88 -15.50
N MET A 236 -1.66 -17.20 -14.38
CA MET A 236 -2.06 -15.82 -14.08
C MET A 236 -1.26 -14.78 -14.91
N GLU A 237 -1.70 -13.52 -14.93
CA GLU A 237 -1.03 -12.42 -15.67
C GLU A 237 0.20 -11.86 -14.95
N SER A 238 0.12 -11.63 -13.63
CA SER A 238 1.23 -11.06 -12.87
C SER A 238 2.44 -12.00 -12.86
N ARG A 239 3.62 -11.38 -12.83
CA ARG A 239 4.92 -12.04 -12.71
C ARG A 239 5.72 -11.53 -11.50
N VAL A 240 5.07 -10.81 -10.58
CA VAL A 240 5.64 -10.38 -9.30
C VAL A 240 5.11 -11.29 -8.20
N TYR A 241 5.97 -12.19 -7.73
CA TYR A 241 5.65 -13.18 -6.70
C TYR A 241 6.23 -12.74 -5.35
N VAL A 242 5.36 -12.52 -4.36
CA VAL A 242 5.73 -12.29 -2.97
C VAL A 242 5.65 -13.61 -2.22
N VAL A 243 6.73 -14.06 -1.58
CA VAL A 243 6.85 -15.37 -0.94
C VAL A 243 7.03 -15.20 0.58
N HIS A 244 5.94 -15.40 1.32
CA HIS A 244 5.85 -15.18 2.76
C HIS A 244 5.53 -16.50 3.48
N VAL A 245 6.57 -17.24 3.85
CA VAL A 245 6.49 -18.64 4.27
C VAL A 245 7.49 -18.95 5.37
N ASN A 246 7.30 -20.06 6.09
CA ASN A 246 8.28 -20.56 7.06
C ASN A 246 9.56 -21.05 6.33
N PRO A 247 10.78 -20.84 6.88
CA PRO A 247 12.05 -21.15 6.21
C PRO A 247 12.14 -22.55 5.60
N ASP A 248 11.61 -23.55 6.31
CA ASP A 248 11.70 -24.97 5.97
C ASP A 248 10.96 -25.32 4.66
N SER A 249 9.96 -24.51 4.28
CA SER A 249 9.20 -24.69 3.03
C SER A 249 9.76 -23.89 1.86
N GLY A 250 10.46 -22.79 2.12
CA GLY A 250 10.76 -21.76 1.12
C GLY A 250 11.69 -22.20 -0.02
N LEU A 251 12.73 -22.99 0.25
CA LEU A 251 13.60 -23.52 -0.82
C LEU A 251 12.89 -24.53 -1.73
N THR A 252 11.85 -25.23 -1.24
CA THR A 252 11.06 -26.13 -2.07
C THR A 252 10.31 -25.36 -3.16
N ILE A 253 9.79 -24.17 -2.82
CA ILE A 253 9.12 -23.26 -3.78
C ILE A 253 10.09 -22.88 -4.89
N PHE A 254 11.30 -22.38 -4.56
CA PHE A 254 12.29 -21.98 -5.57
C PHE A 254 12.84 -23.14 -6.39
N SER A 255 13.01 -24.32 -5.78
CA SER A 255 13.42 -25.54 -6.48
C SER A 255 12.41 -25.93 -7.57
N ILE A 256 11.12 -25.90 -7.26
CA ILE A 256 10.05 -26.23 -8.21
C ILE A 256 9.83 -25.09 -9.22
N ALA A 257 9.85 -23.82 -8.77
CA ALA A 257 9.74 -22.66 -9.65
C ALA A 257 10.83 -22.68 -10.73
N LYS A 258 12.06 -23.10 -10.38
CA LYS A 258 13.13 -23.29 -11.38
C LYS A 258 12.85 -24.42 -12.35
N SER A 259 12.33 -25.57 -11.90
CA SER A 259 11.96 -26.67 -12.81
C SER A 259 10.79 -26.33 -13.73
N LEU A 260 9.90 -25.43 -13.31
CA LEU A 260 8.80 -24.87 -14.11
C LEU A 260 9.22 -23.66 -14.99
N GLY A 261 10.51 -23.31 -15.03
CA GLY A 261 11.04 -22.20 -15.84
C GLY A 261 10.72 -20.80 -15.29
N MET A 262 10.13 -20.69 -14.10
CA MET A 262 9.71 -19.43 -13.47
C MET A 262 10.87 -18.61 -12.83
N MET A 263 12.11 -19.09 -12.98
CA MET A 263 13.33 -18.35 -12.61
C MET A 263 14.04 -17.73 -13.83
N SER A 264 13.27 -17.44 -14.89
CA SER A 264 13.75 -16.87 -16.16
C SER A 264 13.45 -15.35 -16.27
N SER A 265 13.96 -14.72 -17.33
CA SER A 265 13.75 -13.29 -17.58
C SER A 265 12.27 -12.94 -17.68
N GLY A 266 11.85 -11.86 -17.01
CA GLY A 266 10.47 -11.42 -16.91
C GLY A 266 9.78 -11.76 -15.58
N TYR A 267 10.32 -12.70 -14.80
CA TYR A 267 9.83 -13.04 -13.46
C TYR A 267 10.48 -12.15 -12.39
N VAL A 268 9.74 -11.86 -11.32
CA VAL A 268 10.19 -11.13 -10.13
C VAL A 268 9.80 -11.93 -8.90
N TRP A 269 10.75 -12.14 -8.01
CA TRP A 269 10.55 -12.87 -6.76
C TRP A 269 11.01 -12.01 -5.58
N ILE A 270 10.11 -11.77 -4.62
CA ILE A 270 10.35 -11.01 -3.39
C ILE A 270 10.08 -11.94 -2.20
N ALA A 271 11.13 -12.37 -1.52
CA ALA A 271 11.04 -13.17 -0.30
C ALA A 271 11.03 -12.27 0.95
N THR A 272 10.29 -12.68 1.99
CA THR A 272 10.43 -12.07 3.32
C THR A 272 11.66 -12.62 4.07
N ASP A 273 11.89 -12.10 5.28
CA ASP A 273 13.01 -12.37 6.19
C ASP A 273 13.35 -13.84 6.46
N TRP A 274 12.43 -14.78 6.19
CA TRP A 274 12.72 -16.22 6.25
C TRP A 274 13.92 -16.59 5.37
N LEU A 275 14.08 -15.96 4.21
CA LEU A 275 15.11 -16.35 3.25
C LEU A 275 16.51 -15.89 3.70
N PRO A 276 16.75 -14.61 4.06
CA PRO A 276 18.02 -14.22 4.65
C PRO A 276 18.28 -14.92 5.99
N SER A 277 17.23 -15.22 6.77
CA SER A 277 17.39 -15.98 8.02
C SER A 277 17.85 -17.44 7.79
N LEU A 278 17.52 -18.03 6.64
CA LEU A 278 18.05 -19.32 6.21
C LEU A 278 19.48 -19.23 5.68
N LEU A 279 19.77 -18.20 4.88
CA LEU A 279 21.09 -18.01 4.27
C LEU A 279 22.17 -17.62 5.31
N ASP A 280 21.86 -16.68 6.19
CA ASP A 280 22.78 -16.19 7.23
C ASP A 280 23.07 -17.26 8.31
N SER A 281 22.21 -18.28 8.45
CA SER A 281 22.45 -19.46 9.30
C SER A 281 23.36 -20.52 8.67
N SER A 282 23.74 -20.39 7.40
CA SER A 282 24.75 -21.25 6.76
C SER A 282 26.16 -20.68 6.93
N ALA A 283 27.16 -21.55 7.15
CA ALA A 283 28.57 -21.14 7.20
C ALA A 283 29.14 -20.76 5.82
N ALA A 284 28.50 -21.20 4.74
CA ALA A 284 28.88 -20.90 3.36
C ALA A 284 27.66 -20.90 2.45
N ALA A 285 27.68 -20.10 1.39
CA ALA A 285 26.65 -20.12 0.37
C ALA A 285 26.78 -21.40 -0.48
N ASP A 286 25.85 -22.36 -0.30
CA ASP A 286 25.78 -23.54 -1.14
C ASP A 286 25.54 -23.13 -2.61
N PRO A 287 26.41 -23.51 -3.57
CA PRO A 287 26.26 -23.14 -4.97
C PRO A 287 24.94 -23.60 -5.58
N ASN A 288 24.38 -24.72 -5.13
CA ASN A 288 23.09 -25.20 -5.64
C ASN A 288 21.95 -24.26 -5.20
N THR A 289 21.91 -23.93 -3.92
CA THR A 289 20.95 -22.98 -3.32
C THR A 289 21.09 -21.59 -3.92
N MET A 290 22.31 -21.06 -4.11
CA MET A 290 22.50 -19.77 -4.81
C MET A 290 21.95 -19.82 -6.24
N ASN A 291 22.23 -20.89 -6.97
CA ASN A 291 21.72 -21.12 -8.32
C ASN A 291 20.18 -21.28 -8.38
N LEU A 292 19.52 -21.71 -7.30
CA LEU A 292 18.05 -21.68 -7.18
C LEU A 292 17.48 -20.27 -6.96
N LEU A 293 18.27 -19.36 -6.39
CA LEU A 293 17.84 -18.04 -5.90
C LEU A 293 18.35 -16.87 -6.74
N GLN A 294 18.95 -17.15 -7.91
CA GLN A 294 19.53 -16.15 -8.80
C GLN A 294 18.48 -15.09 -9.19
N GLY A 295 18.73 -13.86 -8.76
CA GLY A 295 17.89 -12.69 -9.04
C GLY A 295 16.72 -12.45 -8.08
N VAL A 296 16.60 -13.24 -7.00
CA VAL A 296 15.59 -13.01 -5.95
C VAL A 296 15.92 -11.72 -5.18
N ILE A 297 14.90 -10.91 -4.88
CA ILE A 297 14.97 -9.85 -3.86
C ILE A 297 14.53 -10.44 -2.52
N ALA A 298 15.22 -10.07 -1.44
CA ALA A 298 14.83 -10.47 -0.09
C ALA A 298 14.95 -9.30 0.89
N LEU A 299 14.02 -9.20 1.83
CA LEU A 299 14.12 -8.29 2.97
C LEU A 299 14.75 -9.02 4.15
N ARG A 300 15.66 -8.37 4.88
CA ARG A 300 16.22 -8.88 6.15
C ARG A 300 16.00 -7.84 7.25
N HIS A 301 15.67 -8.26 8.47
CA HIS A 301 15.61 -7.37 9.62
C HIS A 301 16.92 -6.58 9.75
N HIS A 302 16.82 -5.25 9.69
CA HIS A 302 18.00 -4.41 9.84
C HIS A 302 18.51 -4.48 11.28
N THR A 303 19.83 -4.54 11.45
CA THR A 303 20.52 -4.38 12.74
C THR A 303 21.80 -3.58 12.48
N PRO A 304 22.19 -2.61 13.35
CA PRO A 304 23.31 -1.73 13.06
C PRO A 304 24.64 -2.46 12.91
N ASP A 305 25.40 -2.15 11.86
CA ASP A 305 26.71 -2.74 11.56
C ASP A 305 27.83 -2.19 12.49
N ASN A 306 27.61 -2.24 13.80
CA ASN A 306 28.48 -1.65 14.83
C ASN A 306 29.41 -2.69 15.49
N ASP A 307 30.40 -2.23 16.26
CA ASP A 307 31.43 -3.11 16.85
C ASP A 307 30.90 -3.99 17.99
N LEU A 308 29.81 -3.60 18.65
CA LEU A 308 29.13 -4.43 19.67
C LEU A 308 28.45 -5.65 19.01
N GLN A 309 27.72 -5.44 17.92
CA GLN A 309 27.10 -6.49 17.10
C GLN A 309 28.19 -7.42 16.51
N LYS A 310 29.23 -6.85 15.89
CA LYS A 310 30.34 -7.63 15.31
C LYS A 310 31.11 -8.46 16.32
N SER A 311 31.48 -7.89 17.47
CA SER A 311 32.20 -8.61 18.53
C SER A 311 31.33 -9.69 19.18
N PHE A 312 30.04 -9.42 19.40
CA PHE A 312 29.09 -10.43 19.84
C PHE A 312 28.97 -11.59 18.84
N MET A 313 28.75 -11.30 17.55
CA MET A 313 28.64 -12.32 16.50
C MET A 313 29.91 -13.13 16.34
N SER A 314 31.10 -12.51 16.44
CA SER A 314 32.39 -13.20 16.44
C SER A 314 32.53 -14.14 17.66
N ARG A 315 32.11 -13.70 18.85
CA ARG A 315 32.13 -14.54 20.06
C ARG A 315 31.15 -15.70 19.94
N LEU A 316 29.93 -15.47 19.51
CA LEU A 316 28.91 -16.50 19.30
C LEU A 316 29.37 -17.52 18.23
N THR A 317 30.06 -17.04 17.19
CA THR A 317 30.73 -17.85 16.16
C THR A 317 31.89 -18.71 16.69
N SER A 318 32.48 -18.37 17.84
CA SER A 318 33.47 -19.22 18.52
C SER A 318 32.83 -20.26 19.47
N LEU A 319 31.58 -20.04 19.89
CA LEU A 319 30.80 -20.92 20.77
C LEU A 319 29.95 -21.94 19.98
N LYS A 320 30.44 -22.39 18.81
CA LYS A 320 29.68 -23.30 17.94
C LYS A 320 29.65 -24.73 18.47
N ASP A 321 28.47 -25.15 18.90
CA ASP A 321 28.08 -26.56 18.86
C ASP A 321 28.00 -27.07 17.41
N LYS A 322 28.07 -28.40 17.24
CA LYS A 322 28.09 -29.07 15.92
C LYS A 322 26.90 -28.75 15.02
N ASP A 323 25.77 -28.36 15.61
CA ASP A 323 24.49 -28.22 14.92
C ASP A 323 24.22 -26.80 14.38
N SER A 324 25.08 -25.82 14.71
CA SER A 324 24.91 -24.40 14.35
C SER A 324 26.06 -23.86 13.50
N ALA A 325 25.88 -23.92 12.17
CA ALA A 325 26.90 -23.52 11.21
C ALA A 325 27.17 -22.00 11.19
N SER A 326 26.13 -21.18 11.32
CA SER A 326 26.19 -19.71 11.45
C SER A 326 24.92 -19.20 12.17
N PHE A 327 24.81 -17.88 12.34
CA PHE A 327 23.76 -17.22 13.12
C PHE A 327 23.04 -16.14 12.30
N ASN A 328 21.71 -16.17 12.29
CA ASN A 328 20.88 -15.14 11.67
C ASN A 328 20.47 -14.01 12.66
N SER A 329 19.81 -12.98 12.14
CA SER A 329 19.40 -11.79 12.91
C SER A 329 18.53 -12.08 14.14
N TYR A 330 17.78 -13.19 14.17
CA TYR A 330 16.98 -13.58 15.33
C TYR A 330 17.83 -13.94 16.56
N ALA A 331 19.10 -14.32 16.38
CA ALA A 331 20.04 -14.49 17.50
C ALA A 331 20.27 -13.16 18.27
N LEU A 332 20.33 -12.04 17.55
CA LEU A 332 20.53 -10.71 18.12
C LEU A 332 19.31 -10.27 18.95
N TYR A 333 18.11 -10.43 18.38
CA TYR A 333 16.85 -10.14 19.08
C TYR A 333 16.61 -11.07 20.28
N ALA A 334 16.98 -12.36 20.18
CA ALA A 334 16.91 -13.30 21.30
C ALA A 334 17.86 -12.93 22.45
N TYR A 335 19.10 -12.51 22.14
CA TYR A 335 20.08 -12.02 23.12
C TYR A 335 19.57 -10.76 23.84
N ASP A 336 19.11 -9.76 23.09
CA ASP A 336 18.61 -8.51 23.66
C ASP A 336 17.30 -8.68 24.44
N SER A 337 16.48 -9.69 24.11
CA SER A 337 15.27 -10.02 24.88
C SER A 337 15.59 -10.47 26.31
N VAL A 338 16.66 -11.24 26.50
CA VAL A 338 17.15 -11.62 27.84
C VAL A 338 17.68 -10.40 28.59
N TRP A 339 18.48 -9.55 27.93
CA TRP A 339 19.01 -8.33 28.53
C TRP A 339 17.92 -7.31 28.90
N LEU A 340 16.87 -7.20 28.07
CA LEU A 340 15.68 -6.40 28.36
C LEU A 340 14.98 -6.90 29.62
N ALA A 341 14.70 -8.20 29.71
CA ALA A 341 14.07 -8.82 30.87
C ALA A 341 14.90 -8.61 32.14
N ALA A 342 16.21 -8.85 32.09
CA ALA A 342 17.12 -8.70 33.23
C ALA A 342 17.28 -7.25 33.71
N ARG A 343 17.48 -6.30 32.78
CA ARG A 343 17.62 -4.87 33.12
C ARG A 343 16.32 -4.27 33.63
N ALA A 344 15.18 -4.62 33.03
CA ALA A 344 13.87 -4.24 33.54
C ALA A 344 13.63 -4.82 34.94
N LEU A 345 14.07 -6.06 35.22
CA LEU A 345 13.87 -6.68 36.53
C LEU A 345 14.71 -6.00 37.61
N ASP A 346 15.96 -5.63 37.31
CA ASP A 346 16.78 -4.90 38.28
C ASP A 346 16.22 -3.50 38.58
N VAL A 347 15.65 -2.80 37.59
CA VAL A 347 14.92 -1.53 37.79
C VAL A 347 13.67 -1.74 38.65
N TYR A 348 12.85 -2.74 38.33
CA TYR A 348 11.65 -3.08 39.10
C TYR A 348 11.98 -3.41 40.58
N LEU A 349 13.04 -4.19 40.82
CA LEU A 349 13.54 -4.49 42.17
C LEU A 349 14.18 -3.29 42.87
N LYS A 350 14.76 -2.32 42.14
CA LYS A 350 15.28 -1.05 42.69
C LYS A 350 14.17 -0.12 43.14
N GLU A 351 13.02 -0.13 42.47
CA GLU A 351 11.85 0.69 42.82
C GLU A 351 10.95 0.06 43.90
N GLY A 352 11.38 -1.03 44.54
CA GLY A 352 10.65 -1.71 45.61
C GLY A 352 9.63 -2.75 45.14
N GLY A 353 9.61 -3.05 43.84
CA GLY A 353 8.86 -4.17 43.28
C GLY A 353 9.26 -5.51 43.90
N LYS A 354 8.31 -6.44 43.96
CA LYS A 354 8.48 -7.77 44.54
C LYS A 354 8.17 -8.85 43.51
N ILE A 355 8.87 -9.97 43.59
CA ILE A 355 8.52 -11.19 42.85
C ILE A 355 7.74 -12.06 43.81
N SER A 356 6.43 -12.12 43.60
CA SER A 356 5.50 -13.01 44.31
C SER A 356 4.44 -13.47 43.34
N PHE A 357 3.94 -14.68 43.59
CA PHE A 357 2.93 -15.32 42.77
C PHE A 357 1.78 -15.77 43.66
N SER A 358 0.55 -15.53 43.21
CA SER A 358 -0.69 -15.89 43.90
C SER A 358 -1.55 -16.84 43.04
N ASN A 359 -2.46 -17.58 43.67
CA ASN A 359 -3.27 -18.57 42.97
C ASN A 359 -4.56 -17.89 42.46
N ASP A 360 -4.90 -18.08 41.18
CA ASP A 360 -6.17 -17.57 40.65
C ASP A 360 -7.34 -18.44 41.14
N PRO A 361 -8.37 -17.90 41.83
CA PRO A 361 -9.57 -18.67 42.19
C PRO A 361 -10.36 -19.21 40.98
N LYS A 362 -10.12 -18.70 39.76
CA LYS A 362 -10.65 -19.28 38.51
C LYS A 362 -9.95 -20.58 38.11
N LEU A 363 -8.65 -20.68 38.34
CA LEU A 363 -7.81 -21.79 37.88
C LEU A 363 -7.82 -22.92 38.92
N HIS A 364 -8.81 -23.80 38.78
CA HIS A 364 -9.02 -24.95 39.66
C HIS A 364 -9.09 -26.23 38.85
N ASP A 365 -8.56 -27.33 39.41
CA ASP A 365 -8.65 -28.64 38.81
C ASP A 365 -10.05 -29.23 38.99
N SER A 366 -10.68 -29.64 37.88
CA SER A 366 -11.89 -30.44 37.91
C SER A 366 -11.59 -31.85 38.45
N SER A 367 -12.57 -32.49 39.08
CA SER A 367 -12.38 -33.80 39.74
C SER A 367 -11.89 -34.87 38.76
N GLY A 368 -10.65 -35.33 38.93
CA GLY A 368 -9.99 -36.30 38.04
C GLY A 368 -9.17 -35.67 36.90
N SER A 369 -9.02 -34.34 36.86
CA SER A 369 -8.09 -33.63 35.98
C SER A 369 -6.63 -34.03 36.25
N THR A 370 -5.86 -34.18 35.17
CA THR A 370 -4.39 -34.29 35.19
C THR A 370 -3.72 -33.03 34.61
N LEU A 371 -4.48 -31.95 34.37
CA LEU A 371 -3.99 -30.72 33.75
C LEU A 371 -3.40 -29.71 34.75
N HIS A 372 -3.43 -30.04 36.05
CA HIS A 372 -2.80 -29.29 37.14
C HIS A 372 -3.04 -27.77 37.09
N LEU A 373 -4.24 -27.34 36.70
CA LEU A 373 -4.53 -25.91 36.50
C LEU A 373 -4.34 -25.09 37.80
N SER A 374 -4.46 -25.74 38.96
CA SER A 374 -4.20 -25.12 40.27
C SER A 374 -2.71 -24.84 40.57
N SER A 375 -1.76 -25.32 39.77
CA SER A 375 -0.34 -24.95 39.84
C SER A 375 0.03 -23.75 38.95
N LEU A 376 -0.89 -23.22 38.15
CA LEU A 376 -0.70 -21.98 37.39
C LEU A 376 -1.00 -20.77 38.30
N ARG A 377 -0.07 -19.82 38.36
CA ARG A 377 -0.05 -18.76 39.38
C ARG A 377 0.10 -17.38 38.72
N ILE A 378 -0.68 -16.43 39.20
CA ILE A 378 -0.63 -15.03 38.74
C ILE A 378 0.63 -14.38 39.29
N PHE A 379 1.41 -13.71 38.44
CA PHE A 379 2.49 -12.84 38.88
C PHE A 379 1.90 -11.53 39.41
N ASP A 380 1.91 -11.34 40.73
CA ASP A 380 1.29 -10.17 41.41
C ASP A 380 1.87 -8.83 40.91
N GLY A 381 3.18 -8.83 40.62
CA GLY A 381 3.92 -7.67 40.10
C GLY A 381 3.79 -7.45 38.60
N GLY A 382 3.15 -8.37 37.88
CA GLY A 382 3.24 -8.51 36.42
C GLY A 382 2.94 -7.24 35.63
N GLN A 383 1.89 -6.49 36.00
CA GLN A 383 1.55 -5.23 35.33
C GLN A 383 2.60 -4.13 35.58
N GLN A 384 3.15 -4.01 36.79
CA GLN A 384 4.16 -3.01 37.11
C GLN A 384 5.51 -3.35 36.44
N PHE A 385 5.82 -4.64 36.36
CA PHE A 385 6.98 -5.13 35.63
C PHE A 385 6.83 -4.93 34.12
N LEU A 386 5.64 -5.17 33.53
CA LEU A 386 5.34 -4.85 32.13
C LEU A 386 5.53 -3.36 31.83
N GLN A 387 4.99 -2.46 32.66
CA GLN A 387 5.24 -1.01 32.49
C GLN A 387 6.74 -0.68 32.63
N THR A 388 7.49 -1.46 33.42
CA THR A 388 8.94 -1.31 33.53
C THR A 388 9.68 -1.73 32.27
N ILE A 389 9.27 -2.83 31.61
CA ILE A 389 9.80 -3.26 30.31
C ILE A 389 9.54 -2.19 29.23
N LEU A 390 8.31 -1.67 29.16
CA LEU A 390 7.89 -0.75 28.10
C LEU A 390 8.58 0.63 28.16
N ARG A 391 9.01 1.08 29.35
CA ARG A 391 9.81 2.32 29.51
C ARG A 391 11.32 2.13 29.33
N MET A 392 11.82 0.91 29.10
CA MET A 392 13.25 0.69 28.87
C MET A 392 13.70 1.37 27.58
N ASN A 393 14.88 1.99 27.62
CA ASN A 393 15.57 2.55 26.46
C ASN A 393 17.07 2.26 26.60
N PHE A 394 17.61 1.40 25.75
CA PHE A 394 19.05 1.11 25.69
C PHE A 394 19.48 0.60 24.31
N THR A 395 20.76 0.71 23.99
CA THR A 395 21.33 0.05 22.80
C THR A 395 21.80 -1.36 23.15
N GLY A 396 21.29 -2.35 22.42
CA GLY A 396 21.69 -3.76 22.47
C GLY A 396 22.50 -4.18 21.24
N VAL A 397 22.64 -5.48 21.02
CA VAL A 397 23.36 -6.05 19.86
C VAL A 397 22.54 -5.98 18.56
N SER A 398 21.21 -5.92 18.65
CA SER A 398 20.28 -5.77 17.52
C SER A 398 20.00 -4.31 17.14
N GLY A 399 20.28 -3.35 18.03
CA GLY A 399 20.04 -1.92 17.80
C GLY A 399 19.48 -1.21 19.03
N GLN A 400 18.67 -0.18 18.83
CA GLN A 400 18.00 0.52 19.94
C GLN A 400 16.76 -0.25 20.40
N ILE A 401 16.77 -0.70 21.65
CA ILE A 401 15.61 -1.32 22.32
C ILE A 401 14.81 -0.22 23.03
N GLN A 402 13.73 0.20 22.39
CA GLN A 402 12.71 1.11 22.92
C GLN A 402 11.36 0.78 22.26
N PHE A 403 10.25 0.86 23.00
CA PHE A 403 8.92 0.46 22.51
C PHE A 403 8.01 1.64 22.15
N GLY A 404 7.18 1.44 21.12
CA GLY A 404 6.04 2.29 20.80
C GLY A 404 4.81 2.00 21.67
N PRO A 405 3.74 2.82 21.58
CA PRO A 405 2.48 2.59 22.31
C PRO A 405 1.74 1.31 21.86
N ASP A 406 2.11 0.77 20.69
CA ASP A 406 1.67 -0.49 20.11
C ASP A 406 2.51 -1.70 20.54
N LYS A 407 3.54 -1.50 21.39
CA LYS A 407 4.47 -2.52 21.91
C LYS A 407 5.33 -3.20 20.84
N ASN A 408 5.51 -2.55 19.69
CA ASN A 408 6.58 -2.83 18.74
C ASN A 408 7.85 -2.05 19.11
N LEU A 409 9.00 -2.48 18.59
CA LEU A 409 10.21 -1.66 18.58
C LEU A 409 10.00 -0.37 17.76
N VAL A 410 10.55 0.74 18.24
CA VAL A 410 10.61 1.99 17.47
C VAL A 410 11.60 1.87 16.30
N HIS A 411 11.52 2.79 15.34
CA HIS A 411 12.43 2.86 14.19
C HIS A 411 12.56 1.56 13.36
N PRO A 412 11.44 0.92 12.96
CA PRO A 412 11.46 -0.33 12.21
C PRO A 412 12.12 -0.16 10.83
N ALA A 413 13.08 -1.03 10.54
CA ALA A 413 13.89 -0.99 9.32
C ALA A 413 14.29 -2.39 8.82
N TYR A 414 14.54 -2.47 7.51
CA TYR A 414 14.94 -3.68 6.80
C TYR A 414 16.11 -3.38 5.85
N ASP A 415 17.07 -4.29 5.77
CA ASP A 415 17.99 -4.38 4.65
C ASP A 415 17.21 -4.87 3.42
N VAL A 416 17.39 -4.22 2.27
CA VAL A 416 16.94 -4.76 0.97
C VAL A 416 18.12 -5.47 0.32
N LEU A 417 17.97 -6.78 0.07
CA LEU A 417 18.99 -7.65 -0.50
C LEU A 417 18.58 -8.11 -1.91
N ASN A 418 19.56 -8.34 -2.78
CA ASN A 418 19.42 -9.06 -4.04
C ASN A 418 20.41 -10.24 -4.05
N ILE A 419 19.94 -11.43 -4.41
CA ILE A 419 20.72 -12.68 -4.36
C ILE A 419 21.25 -12.99 -5.75
N GLY A 420 22.53 -13.32 -5.87
CA GLY A 420 23.11 -13.74 -7.15
C GLY A 420 24.58 -14.11 -7.10
N GLY A 421 25.00 -14.95 -8.03
CA GLY A 421 26.37 -15.48 -8.10
C GLY A 421 26.66 -16.40 -6.91
N SER A 422 27.49 -15.92 -5.97
CA SER A 422 27.95 -16.68 -4.81
C SER A 422 27.41 -16.17 -3.46
N GLY A 423 26.43 -15.26 -3.44
CA GLY A 423 25.87 -14.74 -2.18
C GLY A 423 24.75 -13.72 -2.34
N SER A 424 24.55 -12.93 -1.27
CA SER A 424 23.59 -11.82 -1.23
C SER A 424 24.32 -10.47 -1.24
N ARG A 425 23.73 -9.49 -1.92
CA ARG A 425 24.20 -8.09 -1.99
C ARG A 425 23.13 -7.18 -1.41
N ARG A 426 23.47 -6.36 -0.41
CA ARG A 426 22.61 -5.26 0.06
C ARG A 426 22.50 -4.21 -1.06
N ILE A 427 21.28 -3.96 -1.55
CA ILE A 427 20.99 -2.93 -2.57
C ILE A 427 20.45 -1.63 -1.97
N GLY A 428 20.13 -1.64 -0.67
CA GLY A 428 19.73 -0.48 0.10
C GLY A 428 19.08 -0.89 1.41
N TYR A 429 18.33 0.04 1.99
CA TYR A 429 17.56 -0.10 3.21
C TYR A 429 16.13 0.38 2.98
N TRP A 430 15.22 -0.06 3.83
CA TRP A 430 13.91 0.52 4.03
C TRP A 430 13.76 0.90 5.51
N SER A 431 13.12 2.03 5.80
CA SER A 431 12.61 2.33 7.15
C SER A 431 11.29 3.08 7.08
N ASN A 432 10.49 3.04 8.15
CA ASN A 432 9.25 3.83 8.25
C ASN A 432 9.49 5.36 8.36
N HIS A 433 10.76 5.81 8.39
CA HIS A 433 11.15 7.23 8.46
C HIS A 433 11.62 7.80 7.11
N SER A 434 12.21 6.94 6.28
CA SER A 434 12.86 7.29 4.99
C SER A 434 12.26 6.61 3.76
N HIS A 435 11.45 5.56 3.96
CA HIS A 435 11.18 4.54 2.94
C HIS A 435 12.50 4.00 2.37
N LEU A 436 12.56 3.70 1.06
CA LEU A 436 13.71 3.12 0.38
C LEU A 436 14.90 4.10 0.26
N SER A 437 16.09 3.72 0.72
CA SER A 437 17.30 4.54 0.65
C SER A 437 18.58 3.72 0.46
N ILE A 438 19.67 4.37 0.04
CA ILE A 438 21.04 3.82 0.06
C ILE A 438 21.84 4.22 1.31
N ASP A 439 21.42 5.28 2.01
CA ASP A 439 21.99 5.71 3.30
C ASP A 439 21.44 4.81 4.42
N SER A 440 22.24 4.50 5.44
CA SER A 440 21.77 3.66 6.56
C SER A 440 20.72 4.37 7.42
N PRO A 441 19.78 3.64 8.05
CA PRO A 441 18.66 4.26 8.76
C PRO A 441 19.10 5.20 9.90
N GLU A 442 20.18 4.88 10.62
CA GLU A 442 20.67 5.67 11.75
C GLU A 442 21.13 7.07 11.33
N ILE A 443 21.73 7.20 10.14
CA ILE A 443 22.11 8.49 9.55
C ILE A 443 20.85 9.32 9.27
N LEU A 444 19.79 8.67 8.79
CA LEU A 444 18.54 9.32 8.39
C LEU A 444 17.66 9.70 9.58
N TYR A 445 17.71 8.97 10.70
CA TYR A 445 17.01 9.32 11.94
C TYR A 445 17.49 10.64 12.57
N THR A 446 18.68 11.12 12.21
CA THR A 446 19.17 12.47 12.61
C THR A 446 18.50 13.62 11.84
N ARG A 447 17.74 13.32 10.78
CA ARG A 447 17.09 14.27 9.87
C ARG A 447 15.56 14.18 10.02
N PRO A 448 14.79 15.24 9.68
CA PRO A 448 13.33 15.13 9.65
C PRO A 448 12.85 14.01 8.71
N PRO A 449 11.72 13.34 9.01
CA PRO A 449 11.18 12.28 8.16
C PRO A 449 10.93 12.77 6.73
N ASN A 450 11.20 11.92 5.73
CA ASN A 450 11.12 12.31 4.32
C ASN A 450 10.61 11.14 3.47
N SER A 451 9.31 11.18 3.16
CA SER A 451 8.59 10.17 2.38
C SER A 451 8.44 10.49 0.89
N SER A 452 9.15 11.50 0.38
CA SER A 452 9.08 11.88 -1.03
C SER A 452 9.69 10.81 -1.93
N THR A 453 8.90 10.28 -2.86
CA THR A 453 9.33 9.26 -3.84
C THR A 453 10.51 9.70 -4.70
N ILE A 454 10.71 11.01 -4.89
CA ILE A 454 11.87 11.58 -5.61
C ILE A 454 13.20 11.29 -4.89
N ASN A 455 13.17 11.11 -3.57
CA ASN A 455 14.35 10.81 -2.75
C ASN A 455 14.60 9.30 -2.60
N GLN A 456 13.64 8.44 -2.96
CA GLN A 456 13.79 6.99 -2.85
C GLN A 456 14.83 6.48 -3.86
N LYS A 457 15.80 5.69 -3.40
CA LYS A 457 16.89 5.16 -4.22
C LYS A 457 17.35 3.80 -3.73
N LEU A 458 17.63 2.90 -4.68
CA LEU A 458 18.28 1.61 -4.47
C LEU A 458 19.39 1.43 -5.53
N TYR A 459 20.39 0.60 -5.21
CA TYR A 459 21.36 0.12 -6.20
C TYR A 459 20.71 -0.83 -7.23
N SER A 460 21.36 -0.96 -8.39
CA SER A 460 20.94 -1.83 -9.49
C SER A 460 20.73 -3.29 -9.05
N VAL A 461 19.55 -3.84 -9.39
CA VAL A 461 19.19 -5.25 -9.21
C VAL A 461 19.62 -6.09 -10.41
N ILE A 462 20.11 -7.30 -10.16
CA ILE A 462 20.15 -8.39 -11.15
C ILE A 462 18.90 -9.22 -10.93
N TRP A 463 18.13 -9.43 -11.98
CA TRP A 463 16.84 -10.14 -11.96
C TRP A 463 17.01 -11.61 -12.41
N PRO A 464 15.99 -12.46 -12.22
CA PRO A 464 15.98 -13.83 -12.75
C PRO A 464 16.24 -13.83 -14.26
N GLY A 465 16.95 -14.85 -14.77
CA GLY A 465 17.49 -14.84 -16.13
C GLY A 465 18.66 -13.87 -16.35
N GLU A 466 19.35 -13.43 -15.29
CA GLU A 466 20.61 -12.66 -15.31
C GLU A 466 20.54 -11.29 -16.01
N THR A 467 19.34 -10.73 -16.17
CA THR A 467 19.13 -9.40 -16.74
C THR A 467 19.23 -8.29 -15.70
N THR A 468 19.71 -7.11 -16.10
CA THR A 468 19.64 -5.86 -15.30
C THR A 468 18.45 -4.99 -15.68
N ALA A 469 17.76 -5.29 -16.79
CA ALA A 469 16.54 -4.59 -17.18
C ALA A 469 15.39 -4.96 -16.24
N ILE A 470 14.72 -3.95 -15.68
CA ILE A 470 13.60 -4.12 -14.74
C ILE A 470 12.48 -4.91 -15.44
N PRO A 471 12.06 -6.08 -14.91
CA PRO A 471 10.98 -6.84 -15.50
C PRO A 471 9.65 -6.07 -15.47
N ARG A 472 8.82 -6.29 -16.49
CA ARG A 472 7.50 -5.64 -16.61
C ARG A 472 6.54 -5.98 -15.45
N GLY A 473 6.76 -7.11 -14.78
CA GLY A 473 5.92 -7.59 -13.68
C GLY A 473 4.58 -8.19 -14.11
N TRP A 474 4.30 -8.28 -15.41
CA TRP A 474 3.13 -8.97 -15.98
C TRP A 474 3.39 -9.47 -17.40
N VAL A 475 2.60 -10.46 -17.81
CA VAL A 475 2.46 -10.97 -19.19
C VAL A 475 0.97 -11.11 -19.51
N PHE A 476 0.60 -11.15 -20.79
CA PHE A 476 -0.75 -11.58 -21.17
C PHE A 476 -0.97 -13.05 -20.74
N PRO A 477 -2.19 -13.47 -20.38
CA PRO A 477 -2.42 -14.83 -19.93
C PRO A 477 -2.06 -15.86 -21.00
N ASN A 478 -1.55 -17.02 -20.60
CA ASN A 478 -1.44 -18.17 -21.51
C ASN A 478 -2.81 -18.75 -21.91
N ASN A 479 -3.87 -18.41 -21.17
CA ASN A 479 -5.28 -18.63 -21.54
C ASN A 479 -5.89 -17.46 -22.36
N GLY A 480 -5.05 -16.49 -22.77
CA GLY A 480 -5.42 -15.13 -23.14
C GLY A 480 -6.49 -15.03 -24.21
N LYS A 481 -7.71 -14.73 -23.78
CA LYS A 481 -8.77 -14.29 -24.69
C LYS A 481 -8.34 -12.95 -25.29
N PRO A 482 -8.36 -12.78 -26.63
CA PRO A 482 -8.04 -11.50 -27.24
C PRO A 482 -9.06 -10.45 -26.80
N LEU A 483 -8.61 -9.21 -26.58
CA LEU A 483 -9.46 -8.09 -26.17
C LEU A 483 -10.68 -7.96 -27.09
N ARG A 484 -11.86 -7.89 -26.50
CA ARG A 484 -13.16 -7.80 -27.17
C ARG A 484 -13.46 -6.33 -27.45
N ILE A 485 -12.96 -5.82 -28.57
CA ILE A 485 -13.04 -4.39 -28.89
C ILE A 485 -14.35 -4.10 -29.61
N ALA A 486 -15.24 -3.34 -28.98
CA ALA A 486 -16.52 -2.97 -29.57
C ALA A 486 -16.35 -1.91 -30.67
N VAL A 487 -16.94 -2.17 -31.85
CA VAL A 487 -16.84 -1.30 -33.03
C VAL A 487 -18.23 -0.93 -33.53
N PRO A 488 -18.58 0.36 -33.69
CA PRO A 488 -19.93 0.79 -34.06
C PRO A 488 -20.28 0.41 -35.51
N ASN A 489 -21.23 -0.53 -35.67
CA ASN A 489 -21.73 -1.01 -36.96
C ASN A 489 -22.73 -0.02 -37.58
N ARG A 490 -22.20 1.12 -38.03
CA ARG A 490 -22.94 2.28 -38.54
C ARG A 490 -23.37 2.18 -40.01
N VAL A 491 -24.36 2.97 -40.38
CA VAL A 491 -24.93 3.01 -41.75
C VAL A 491 -24.47 4.25 -42.53
N SER A 492 -24.34 5.40 -41.87
CA SER A 492 -23.75 6.62 -42.45
C SER A 492 -22.29 6.78 -42.03
N TYR A 493 -21.48 7.50 -42.82
CA TYR A 493 -20.06 7.80 -42.54
C TYR A 493 -19.20 6.53 -42.36
N LYS A 494 -19.28 5.62 -43.34
CA LYS A 494 -18.59 4.31 -43.34
C LYS A 494 -17.07 4.42 -43.52
N GLU A 495 -16.59 5.62 -43.81
CA GLU A 495 -15.19 5.98 -44.00
C GLU A 495 -14.45 6.04 -42.65
N PHE A 496 -15.16 6.41 -41.58
CA PHE A 496 -14.63 6.41 -40.21
C PHE A 496 -14.60 5.01 -39.59
N VAL A 497 -15.73 4.30 -39.70
CA VAL A 497 -15.90 2.92 -39.23
C VAL A 497 -16.91 2.21 -40.11
N ALA A 498 -16.60 0.99 -40.54
CA ALA A 498 -17.55 0.05 -41.11
C ALA A 498 -17.18 -1.40 -40.75
N LYS A 499 -18.16 -2.29 -40.83
CA LYS A 499 -17.90 -3.73 -40.98
C LYS A 499 -17.03 -3.94 -42.23
N ASP A 500 -16.05 -4.83 -42.12
CA ASP A 500 -15.40 -5.44 -43.28
C ASP A 500 -15.72 -6.95 -43.41
N ASN A 501 -15.38 -7.53 -44.55
CA ASN A 501 -15.51 -8.97 -44.82
C ASN A 501 -14.17 -9.73 -44.71
N GLY A 502 -13.02 -9.04 -44.74
CA GLY A 502 -11.72 -9.64 -44.44
C GLY A 502 -11.41 -9.58 -42.93
N PRO A 503 -10.41 -10.36 -42.44
CA PRO A 503 -9.82 -10.13 -41.13
C PRO A 503 -9.18 -8.71 -41.10
N PRO A 504 -9.33 -7.95 -40.00
CA PRO A 504 -9.84 -8.35 -38.68
C PRO A 504 -11.35 -8.13 -38.46
N GLY A 505 -12.14 -7.87 -39.52
CA GLY A 505 -13.61 -7.78 -39.49
C GLY A 505 -14.20 -6.36 -39.40
N ALA A 506 -13.35 -5.34 -39.26
CA ALA A 506 -13.69 -3.93 -39.26
C ALA A 506 -12.66 -3.13 -40.07
N ARG A 507 -13.06 -1.96 -40.59
CA ARG A 507 -12.18 -1.04 -41.33
C ARG A 507 -12.62 0.42 -41.19
N GLY A 508 -11.74 1.35 -41.58
CA GLY A 508 -12.00 2.78 -41.61
C GLY A 508 -11.09 3.55 -40.65
N TYR A 509 -11.06 4.87 -40.80
CA TYR A 509 -10.08 5.75 -40.17
C TYR A 509 -9.86 5.52 -38.67
N CYS A 510 -10.92 5.24 -37.90
CA CYS A 510 -10.81 4.99 -36.46
C CYS A 510 -10.13 3.65 -36.12
N ILE A 511 -10.26 2.65 -37.00
CA ILE A 511 -9.54 1.37 -36.90
C ILE A 511 -8.08 1.59 -37.31
N ASP A 512 -7.83 2.30 -38.41
CA ASP A 512 -6.48 2.57 -38.91
C ASP A 512 -5.62 3.33 -37.87
N VAL A 513 -6.21 4.32 -37.19
CA VAL A 513 -5.59 5.05 -36.06
C VAL A 513 -5.34 4.15 -34.85
N PHE A 514 -6.25 3.23 -34.54
CA PHE A 514 -6.12 2.32 -33.40
C PHE A 514 -5.06 1.22 -33.64
N GLU A 515 -5.02 0.63 -34.83
CA GLU A 515 -3.97 -0.28 -35.25
C GLU A 515 -2.61 0.43 -35.26
N ALA A 516 -2.53 1.68 -35.75
CA ALA A 516 -1.31 2.47 -35.66
C ALA A 516 -0.85 2.70 -34.21
N ALA A 517 -1.77 2.92 -33.27
CA ALA A 517 -1.47 3.04 -31.85
C ALA A 517 -0.99 1.70 -31.23
N ILE A 518 -1.60 0.56 -31.59
CA ILE A 518 -1.13 -0.77 -31.16
C ILE A 518 0.27 -1.08 -31.71
N ASN A 519 0.55 -0.76 -32.98
CA ASN A 519 1.85 -1.01 -33.60
C ASN A 519 3.00 -0.15 -33.02
N LEU A 520 2.69 0.88 -32.23
CA LEU A 520 3.67 1.64 -31.45
C LEU A 520 3.95 1.05 -30.06
N LEU A 521 3.19 0.04 -29.60
CA LEU A 521 3.43 -0.61 -28.32
C LEU A 521 4.61 -1.59 -28.43
N PRO A 522 5.53 -1.65 -27.44
CA PRO A 522 6.65 -2.59 -27.43
C PRO A 522 6.23 -4.01 -27.00
N TYR A 523 5.07 -4.47 -27.49
CA TYR A 523 4.48 -5.79 -27.25
C TYR A 523 3.25 -6.01 -28.16
N PRO A 524 2.98 -7.25 -28.60
CA PRO A 524 1.74 -7.57 -29.28
C PRO A 524 0.54 -7.42 -28.33
N VAL A 525 -0.59 -6.92 -28.83
CA VAL A 525 -1.87 -6.87 -28.10
C VAL A 525 -2.89 -7.70 -28.87
N PRO A 526 -3.12 -8.98 -28.48
CA PRO A 526 -4.14 -9.82 -29.11
C PRO A 526 -5.53 -9.22 -28.89
N HIS A 527 -6.24 -8.92 -29.98
CA HIS A 527 -7.56 -8.29 -29.94
C HIS A 527 -8.46 -8.77 -31.07
N THR A 528 -9.77 -8.58 -30.92
CA THR A 528 -10.81 -8.95 -31.89
C THR A 528 -11.90 -7.89 -31.93
N TYR A 529 -12.31 -7.50 -33.13
CA TYR A 529 -13.37 -6.50 -33.29
C TYR A 529 -14.76 -7.13 -33.22
N MET A 530 -15.56 -6.66 -32.27
CA MET A 530 -16.95 -7.07 -32.08
C MET A 530 -17.89 -5.96 -32.54
N LEU A 531 -18.64 -6.23 -33.60
CA LEU A 531 -19.56 -5.26 -34.20
C LEU A 531 -20.75 -4.97 -33.29
N TYR A 532 -20.94 -3.69 -32.95
CA TYR A 532 -22.00 -3.20 -32.07
C TYR A 532 -23.08 -2.45 -32.88
N GLY A 533 -24.31 -2.95 -32.87
CA GLY A 533 -25.45 -2.37 -33.58
C GLY A 533 -26.01 -3.27 -34.68
N ASP A 534 -27.24 -3.02 -35.10
CA ASP A 534 -28.00 -3.89 -36.00
C ASP A 534 -27.62 -3.77 -37.50
N GLY A 535 -26.76 -2.81 -37.84
CA GLY A 535 -26.36 -2.51 -39.22
C GLY A 535 -27.47 -1.91 -40.10
N LYS A 536 -28.62 -1.56 -39.50
CA LYS A 536 -29.76 -0.91 -40.16
C LYS A 536 -29.97 0.53 -39.67
N ARG A 537 -29.49 0.84 -38.46
CA ARG A 537 -29.42 2.19 -37.88
C ARG A 537 -28.06 2.43 -37.25
N ASN A 538 -27.67 3.69 -37.09
CA ASN A 538 -26.46 4.03 -36.35
C ASN A 538 -26.64 3.65 -34.86
N PRO A 539 -25.62 3.04 -34.22
CA PRO A 539 -25.73 2.59 -32.83
C PRO A 539 -25.81 3.76 -31.83
N VAL A 540 -26.43 3.50 -30.68
CA VAL A 540 -26.51 4.47 -29.58
C VAL A 540 -25.23 4.38 -28.74
N TYR A 541 -24.36 5.39 -28.87
CA TYR A 541 -23.04 5.42 -28.24
C TYR A 541 -23.05 5.43 -26.70
N ASN A 542 -24.17 5.80 -26.07
CA ASN A 542 -24.32 5.65 -24.61
C ASN A 542 -24.34 4.16 -24.25
N ASN A 543 -25.29 3.40 -24.80
CA ASN A 543 -25.42 1.96 -24.60
C ASN A 543 -24.16 1.15 -25.00
N LEU A 544 -23.32 1.70 -25.89
CA LEU A 544 -21.99 1.15 -26.23
C LEU A 544 -21.00 1.35 -25.09
N VAL A 545 -20.92 2.56 -24.52
CA VAL A 545 -20.09 2.87 -23.35
C VAL A 545 -20.59 2.16 -22.10
N ASP A 546 -21.90 2.11 -21.88
CA ASP A 546 -22.52 1.35 -20.79
C ASP A 546 -22.11 -0.13 -20.88
N ALA A 547 -22.04 -0.70 -22.09
CA ALA A 547 -21.58 -2.08 -22.32
C ALA A 547 -20.08 -2.29 -22.06
N VAL A 548 -19.23 -1.27 -22.18
CA VAL A 548 -17.84 -1.34 -21.72
C VAL A 548 -17.78 -1.29 -20.20
N SER A 549 -18.56 -0.41 -19.54
CA SER A 549 -18.58 -0.28 -18.07
C SER A 549 -19.12 -1.49 -17.30
N VAL A 550 -19.62 -2.52 -17.99
CA VAL A 550 -20.12 -3.79 -17.40
C VAL A 550 -19.37 -5.01 -17.94
N ASP A 551 -18.11 -4.83 -18.38
CA ASP A 551 -17.19 -5.86 -18.85
C ASP A 551 -17.73 -6.75 -20.00
N LYS A 552 -18.72 -6.29 -20.77
CA LYS A 552 -19.20 -6.99 -21.96
C LYS A 552 -18.22 -6.86 -23.13
N PHE A 553 -17.48 -5.75 -23.17
CA PHE A 553 -16.41 -5.47 -24.12
C PHE A 553 -15.26 -4.81 -23.35
N ASP A 554 -14.02 -5.17 -23.68
CA ASP A 554 -12.83 -4.73 -22.93
C ASP A 554 -12.37 -3.32 -23.33
N ALA A 555 -12.79 -2.86 -24.51
CA ALA A 555 -12.60 -1.50 -25.01
C ALA A 555 -13.65 -1.19 -26.10
N ALA A 556 -13.72 0.06 -26.56
CA ALA A 556 -14.49 0.45 -27.74
C ALA A 556 -13.70 1.42 -28.64
N VAL A 557 -13.77 1.23 -29.95
CA VAL A 557 -13.02 2.02 -30.95
C VAL A 557 -13.99 2.59 -31.99
N GLY A 558 -13.88 3.89 -32.26
CA GLY A 558 -14.72 4.59 -33.24
C GLY A 558 -14.72 6.11 -33.05
N ASP A 559 -15.69 6.79 -33.65
CA ASP A 559 -15.96 8.23 -33.51
C ASP A 559 -16.74 8.56 -32.23
N ILE A 560 -16.29 8.00 -31.09
CA ILE A 560 -16.96 8.11 -29.81
C ILE A 560 -16.69 9.47 -29.17
N THR A 561 -17.65 10.40 -29.24
CA THR A 561 -17.52 11.73 -28.63
C THR A 561 -17.30 11.63 -27.11
N ILE A 562 -16.24 12.27 -26.60
CA ILE A 562 -15.99 12.41 -25.17
C ILE A 562 -16.99 13.41 -24.60
N VAL A 563 -17.81 13.01 -23.62
CA VAL A 563 -18.77 13.89 -22.93
C VAL A 563 -18.86 13.55 -21.44
N THR A 564 -19.14 14.57 -20.62
CA THR A 564 -19.05 14.55 -19.14
C THR A 564 -19.88 13.48 -18.43
N ASN A 565 -20.86 12.86 -19.11
CA ASN A 565 -21.61 11.74 -18.54
C ASN A 565 -20.96 10.37 -18.79
N ARG A 566 -20.20 10.22 -19.90
CA ARG A 566 -19.48 8.99 -20.24
C ARG A 566 -18.19 8.87 -19.42
N THR A 567 -17.49 9.99 -19.22
CA THR A 567 -16.25 10.09 -18.40
C THR A 567 -16.48 9.89 -16.89
N LYS A 568 -17.68 9.45 -16.47
CA LYS A 568 -18.00 9.05 -15.08
C LYS A 568 -18.08 7.53 -14.91
N ILE A 569 -18.14 6.79 -16.02
CA ILE A 569 -18.39 5.34 -16.04
C ILE A 569 -17.37 4.56 -16.88
N VAL A 570 -16.63 5.23 -17.78
CA VAL A 570 -15.43 4.70 -18.43
C VAL A 570 -14.36 5.79 -18.55
N ASP A 571 -13.10 5.37 -18.54
CA ASP A 571 -11.97 6.22 -18.93
C ASP A 571 -11.92 6.40 -20.46
N PHE A 572 -11.30 7.50 -20.90
CA PHE A 572 -11.07 7.82 -22.31
C PHE A 572 -9.59 8.09 -22.55
N THR A 573 -9.12 7.78 -23.77
CA THR A 573 -7.82 8.26 -24.24
C THR A 573 -7.84 9.78 -24.44
N GLN A 574 -6.66 10.36 -24.69
CA GLN A 574 -6.61 11.67 -25.33
C GLN A 574 -7.37 11.63 -26.68
N PRO A 575 -8.05 12.71 -27.09
CA PRO A 575 -8.76 12.76 -28.36
C PRO A 575 -7.77 12.78 -29.53
N TYR A 576 -7.89 11.81 -30.44
CA TYR A 576 -7.06 11.71 -31.65
C TYR A 576 -7.51 12.65 -32.78
N MET A 577 -8.65 13.31 -32.63
CA MET A 577 -9.25 14.23 -33.60
C MET A 577 -10.09 15.27 -32.85
N GLU A 578 -9.95 16.55 -33.20
CA GLU A 578 -10.75 17.64 -32.60
C GLU A 578 -12.20 17.61 -33.12
N SER A 579 -13.17 17.84 -32.22
CA SER A 579 -14.60 17.91 -32.59
C SER A 579 -15.12 19.35 -32.56
N GLY A 580 -15.49 19.88 -33.72
CA GLY A 580 -16.11 21.21 -33.87
C GLY A 580 -17.53 21.15 -34.44
N LEU A 581 -18.40 22.07 -34.01
CA LEU A 581 -19.73 22.26 -34.59
C LEU A 581 -19.65 23.26 -35.75
N VAL A 582 -19.98 22.78 -36.97
CA VAL A 582 -19.99 23.60 -38.19
C VAL A 582 -21.38 23.53 -38.83
N VAL A 583 -21.92 24.69 -39.22
CA VAL A 583 -23.22 24.77 -39.93
C VAL A 583 -22.97 24.70 -41.43
N VAL A 584 -23.52 23.66 -42.08
CA VAL A 584 -23.52 23.51 -43.53
C VAL A 584 -24.86 24.01 -44.09
N ALA A 585 -24.81 25.00 -44.98
CA ALA A 585 -26.00 25.57 -45.62
C ALA A 585 -25.85 25.58 -47.16
N PRO A 586 -26.90 25.25 -47.93
CA PRO A 586 -26.85 25.23 -49.38
C PRO A 586 -26.86 26.64 -49.97
N VAL A 587 -25.74 27.07 -50.54
CA VAL A 587 -25.65 28.34 -51.29
C VAL A 587 -26.37 28.21 -52.64
N LYS A 588 -27.15 29.23 -53.01
CA LYS A 588 -27.75 29.38 -54.34
C LYS A 588 -27.25 30.67 -54.98
N GLU A 589 -26.69 30.57 -56.18
CA GLU A 589 -26.22 31.75 -56.91
C GLU A 589 -27.38 32.62 -57.41
N LEU A 590 -27.28 33.92 -57.17
CA LEU A 590 -28.23 34.92 -57.64
C LEU A 590 -27.88 35.33 -59.07
N LYS A 591 -28.56 34.75 -60.06
CA LYS A 591 -28.44 35.15 -61.46
C LYS A 591 -28.90 36.61 -61.65
N SER A 592 -28.00 37.47 -62.11
CA SER A 592 -28.37 38.83 -62.53
C SER A 592 -29.24 38.79 -63.79
N SER A 593 -30.25 39.67 -63.86
CA SER A 593 -31.08 39.83 -65.05
C SER A 593 -30.65 41.09 -65.81
N PRO A 594 -30.52 41.05 -67.16
CA PRO A 594 -30.24 42.25 -67.95
C PRO A 594 -31.22 43.40 -67.69
N TRP A 595 -32.48 43.09 -67.40
CA TRP A 595 -33.54 44.07 -67.09
C TRP A 595 -33.41 44.74 -65.70
N SER A 596 -32.35 44.46 -64.94
CA SER A 596 -32.16 45.03 -63.59
C SER A 596 -32.01 46.55 -63.60
N PHE A 597 -31.64 47.16 -64.73
CA PHE A 597 -31.56 48.63 -64.87
C PHE A 597 -32.93 49.34 -64.80
N LEU A 598 -34.04 48.62 -65.01
CA LEU A 598 -35.39 49.19 -64.87
C LEU A 598 -35.89 49.20 -63.42
N LYS A 599 -35.30 48.40 -62.52
CA LYS A 599 -35.69 48.28 -61.11
C LYS A 599 -35.62 49.57 -60.25
N PRO A 600 -34.74 50.57 -60.51
CA PRO A 600 -34.65 51.78 -59.68
C PRO A 600 -35.92 52.63 -59.68
N PHE A 601 -36.74 52.54 -60.74
CA PHE A 601 -38.00 53.28 -60.85
C PHE A 601 -39.18 52.34 -61.05
N THR A 602 -40.31 52.66 -60.42
CA THR A 602 -41.55 51.90 -60.61
C THR A 602 -42.13 52.17 -62.00
N ALA A 603 -42.96 51.25 -62.53
CA ALA A 603 -43.59 51.45 -63.84
C ALA A 603 -44.38 52.78 -63.95
N PRO A 604 -45.15 53.24 -62.92
CA PRO A 604 -45.75 54.57 -62.93
C PRO A 604 -44.73 55.72 -63.07
N MET A 605 -43.55 55.64 -62.45
CA MET A 605 -42.51 56.66 -62.58
C MET A 605 -41.96 56.70 -64.01
N TRP A 606 -41.71 55.55 -64.64
CA TRP A 606 -41.34 55.49 -66.06
C TRP A 606 -42.43 56.09 -66.97
N CYS A 607 -43.71 55.82 -66.69
CA CYS A 607 -44.83 56.45 -67.41
C CYS A 607 -44.90 57.96 -67.21
N VAL A 608 -44.72 58.47 -65.98
CA VAL A 608 -44.69 59.91 -65.69
C VAL A 608 -43.53 60.59 -66.41
N THR A 609 -42.33 59.99 -66.42
CA THR A 609 -41.17 60.48 -67.18
C THR A 609 -41.48 60.55 -68.68
N GLY A 610 -42.10 59.51 -69.26
CA GLY A 610 -42.53 59.51 -70.66
C GLY A 610 -43.57 60.59 -70.99
N ILE A 611 -44.54 60.81 -70.11
CA ILE A 611 -45.55 61.89 -70.24
C ILE A 611 -44.89 63.27 -70.14
N LEU A 612 -43.93 63.45 -69.22
CA LEU A 612 -43.18 64.69 -69.05
C LEU A 612 -42.35 65.04 -70.29
N PHE A 613 -41.67 64.05 -70.90
CA PHE A 613 -40.96 64.24 -72.17
C PHE A 613 -41.89 64.71 -73.30
N LEU A 614 -43.07 64.11 -73.45
CA LEU A 614 -44.06 64.54 -74.43
C LEU A 614 -44.61 65.96 -74.14
N PHE A 615 -44.81 66.31 -72.87
CA PHE A 615 -45.23 67.65 -72.46
C PHE A 615 -44.17 68.71 -72.79
N VAL A 616 -42.89 68.46 -72.46
CA VAL A 616 -41.78 69.37 -72.81
C VAL A 616 -41.69 69.55 -74.32
N GLY A 617 -41.84 68.47 -75.10
CA GLY A 617 -41.90 68.55 -76.56
C GLY A 617 -43.02 69.43 -77.10
N ALA A 618 -44.22 69.33 -76.51
CA ALA A 618 -45.35 70.20 -76.86
C ALA A 618 -45.10 71.67 -76.50
N VAL A 619 -44.48 71.96 -75.36
CA VAL A 619 -44.12 73.34 -74.95
C VAL A 619 -43.07 73.94 -75.90
N VAL A 620 -42.02 73.19 -76.24
CA VAL A 620 -41.01 73.62 -77.22
C VAL A 620 -41.65 73.89 -78.58
N TRP A 621 -42.54 73.02 -79.05
CA TRP A 621 -43.29 73.22 -80.30
C TRP A 621 -44.13 74.49 -80.29
N VAL A 622 -44.88 74.79 -79.23
CA VAL A 622 -45.69 76.04 -79.14
C VAL A 622 -44.81 77.30 -79.24
N LEU A 623 -43.62 77.28 -78.63
CA LEU A 623 -42.69 78.41 -78.66
C LEU A 623 -42.04 78.58 -80.04
N GLU A 624 -41.46 77.51 -80.59
CA GLU A 624 -40.73 77.54 -81.86
C GLU A 624 -41.64 77.74 -83.07
N HIS A 625 -42.84 77.13 -83.10
CA HIS A 625 -43.78 77.23 -84.23
C HIS A 625 -44.18 78.68 -84.59
N ARG A 626 -44.06 79.61 -83.63
CA ARG A 626 -44.33 81.03 -83.86
C ARG A 626 -43.24 81.75 -84.65
N ILE A 627 -41.99 81.30 -84.56
CA ILE A 627 -40.80 81.97 -85.13
C ILE A 627 -40.18 81.13 -86.27
N ASN A 628 -39.92 79.84 -86.05
CA ASN A 628 -39.22 79.01 -87.02
C ASN A 628 -40.14 78.43 -88.10
N HIS A 629 -39.68 78.51 -89.35
CA HIS A 629 -40.44 78.03 -90.51
C HIS A 629 -40.49 76.50 -90.61
N GLU A 630 -39.49 75.77 -90.09
CA GLU A 630 -39.43 74.30 -90.14
C GLU A 630 -40.56 73.62 -89.33
N PHE A 631 -41.14 74.30 -88.35
CA PHE A 631 -42.28 73.80 -87.57
C PHE A 631 -43.64 73.95 -88.26
N ARG A 632 -43.68 74.39 -89.53
CA ARG A 632 -44.91 74.64 -90.31
C ARG A 632 -45.08 73.66 -91.48
N GLY A 633 -45.11 72.36 -91.17
CA GLY A 633 -45.45 71.28 -92.12
C GLY A 633 -46.81 70.60 -91.81
N PRO A 634 -47.20 69.55 -92.56
CA PRO A 634 -48.32 68.68 -92.22
C PRO A 634 -48.15 68.00 -90.83
N PRO A 635 -49.26 67.59 -90.16
CA PRO A 635 -49.23 67.17 -88.76
C PRO A 635 -48.27 66.01 -88.43
N SER A 636 -48.08 65.07 -89.37
CA SER A 636 -47.16 63.93 -89.21
C SER A 636 -45.70 64.36 -89.15
N GLN A 637 -45.29 65.38 -89.92
CA GLN A 637 -43.94 65.92 -89.83
C GLN A 637 -43.74 66.69 -88.52
N GLN A 638 -44.71 67.52 -88.11
CA GLN A 638 -44.62 68.25 -86.84
C GLN A 638 -44.42 67.30 -85.65
N LEU A 639 -45.19 66.20 -85.59
CA LEU A 639 -45.10 65.21 -84.52
C LEU A 639 -43.77 64.43 -84.55
N MET A 640 -43.21 64.17 -85.74
CA MET A 640 -41.88 63.57 -85.87
C MET A 640 -40.77 64.54 -85.41
N THR A 641 -40.86 65.83 -85.75
CA THR A 641 -39.90 66.85 -85.28
C THR A 641 -39.94 67.01 -83.76
N ILE A 642 -41.13 66.98 -83.15
CA ILE A 642 -41.28 66.98 -81.68
C ILE A 642 -40.53 65.80 -81.05
N LEU A 643 -40.81 64.57 -81.51
CA LEU A 643 -40.17 63.37 -80.96
C LEU A 643 -38.66 63.35 -81.19
N TRP A 644 -38.19 63.77 -82.37
CA TRP A 644 -36.77 63.85 -82.69
C TRP A 644 -36.04 64.84 -81.77
N LEU A 645 -36.55 66.06 -81.64
CA LEU A 645 -35.89 67.13 -80.88
C LEU A 645 -35.89 66.83 -79.37
N VAL A 646 -36.98 66.27 -78.83
CA VAL A 646 -37.02 65.77 -77.45
C VAL A 646 -36.01 64.66 -77.24
N CYS A 647 -36.01 63.60 -78.05
CA CYS A 647 -35.09 62.48 -77.89
C CYS A 647 -33.62 62.90 -78.03
N PHE A 648 -33.29 63.84 -78.93
CA PHE A 648 -31.93 64.31 -79.15
C PHE A 648 -31.42 65.18 -77.99
N ASN A 649 -32.24 66.10 -77.48
CA ASN A 649 -31.92 66.89 -76.27
C ASN A 649 -31.85 66.00 -75.01
N SER A 650 -32.58 64.88 -74.98
CA SER A 650 -32.54 63.89 -73.89
C SER A 650 -31.37 62.92 -73.97
N LEU A 651 -30.54 63.01 -75.02
CA LEU A 651 -29.31 62.23 -75.24
C LEU A 651 -28.05 63.11 -75.15
N THR A 652 -28.20 64.39 -74.82
CA THR A 652 -27.11 65.39 -74.75
C THR A 652 -26.95 66.05 -73.38
N TYR A 653 -27.60 65.48 -72.35
CA TYR A 653 -27.45 65.79 -70.92
C TYR A 653 -27.39 64.51 -70.09
#